data_AF-A0A1I4NKC1-F1
#
_entry.id   AF-A0A1I4NKC1-F1
#
_cell.length_a   1.000
_cell.length_b   1.000
_cell.length_c   1.000
_cell.angle_alpha   90.00
_cell.angle_beta   90.00
_cell.angle_gamma   90.00
#
_symmetry.space_group_name_H-M   'P 1'
#
loop_
_entity.id
_entity.type
_entity.pdbx_description
1 polymer ?
#
loop_
_entity_poly.entity_id
_entity_poly.type
_entity_poly.pdbx_seq_one_letter_code
_entity_poly.pdbx_strand_id
1 'polypeptide(L)'
;MRRLTAFILAVILSVIPFSSFFGGVASANSSIVRQLIFDDRETFEVNHDFVMGGAYKAEYVSLSTEVDHTTGEGKSLRMGNRTASYHRVKLENIFLESDLGNKFTVVAWVYSKDEAATGVSIGAYGAIGTAYATSPATYAAVDVPPNTWTKLVMEYEHKNGTITQLGIDQRGSVGTSAASTLFIDDITITKTTKTEGLLPFETRVTKEGRRPIPVVADTGKGYENLIFYDREFNDDSKTDPETQFNKLPPGRVVKNQSDLISASVTGSQYGQLDIVPVTEMPFTTAWQADVISAPENPWNYQLVLDNMTEGTDYTAGDNMLLVFYMRTLETSKEDGTGMVQTIVEMDQPPNSKALAENVVTLAGQGWLKVYLPFIAKAGYPRLCIRLGYHLQTVQFGGYELINYENQVAFDKLPSSSIMKRSDGRGVFSKDKAWRIDAWDRIEQNRKGDINIVVNDQNGNPVEGAQVDVNMVEHEFKWGSAINAKLLANDLRAVRARAAVAALFNSAVLETEHKWVPYENDPQKAADLVDAAASLGLKSLRGHALIWDRSFPNGWTPNSSIPQDMAEMLAQDDRTGLEARIRGHFQSILQSAPHVIDEWDVLNETLSNRAMREKYGNIIIKDWFQWAREYAPQAKLYLNETGIIGLNPSKVSALKAVLDSMVDNQVEFDGIGIQSHIGDNYTDIEDVYADLMEFAAYGKEMKITEFDMGAGISKDREYESSFTRDMMILSFSIENINGFYMWGFHSGMHWLKNASILNDDWTLKASGEQYLDLVYNKWWTQESGQTGTDGKFTTRGYYGQYDITATALGQTKTVEADFSKGQNNTIVITLPVELPPTEVVLGTPVLRVDSVGDAQVALSWEPAIGATGYTIYQSVTAGVYGEEVQSVQQSVYQSVYQSVYQSVYHYTVTGLSNGTTYYFTVKATGADGKNSYSHVVSAVPISAVGYVFAPPPQGTDSDTDETDSRKDIHSLTVDEEEAVAVLRDAANQALVLDLSGLGGEAGRQIGGAARSSHSSGQGSW
;
A
#
# COMPACT_ATOMS: atom_id res chain seq x y z
N MET A 1 -35.95 -22.52 -46.89
CA MET A 1 -34.53 -22.85 -46.65
C MET A 1 -34.05 -22.42 -45.24
N ARG A 2 -34.71 -22.89 -44.17
CA ARG A 2 -34.18 -22.85 -42.79
C ARG A 2 -34.61 -24.09 -41.97
N ARG A 3 -34.80 -25.23 -42.65
CA ARG A 3 -35.10 -26.54 -42.03
C ARG A 3 -34.41 -27.72 -42.74
N LEU A 4 -33.31 -27.47 -43.48
CA LEU A 4 -32.57 -28.51 -44.19
C LEU A 4 -31.08 -28.60 -43.83
N THR A 5 -30.63 -27.87 -42.81
CA THR A 5 -29.22 -27.90 -42.36
C THR A 5 -29.04 -28.68 -41.04
N ALA A 6 -30.13 -29.06 -40.37
CA ALA A 6 -30.09 -29.78 -39.10
C ALA A 6 -30.09 -31.32 -39.23
N PHE A 7 -30.11 -31.87 -40.45
CA PHE A 7 -30.27 -33.33 -40.67
C PHE A 7 -29.04 -34.02 -41.28
N ILE A 8 -27.96 -33.29 -41.59
CA ILE A 8 -26.73 -33.87 -42.16
C ILE A 8 -25.59 -34.03 -41.13
N LEU A 9 -25.73 -33.47 -39.92
CA LEU A 9 -24.74 -33.70 -38.84
C LEU A 9 -25.04 -34.89 -37.92
N ALA A 10 -26.12 -35.65 -38.16
CA ALA A 10 -26.61 -36.69 -37.24
C ALA A 10 -26.39 -38.15 -37.69
N VAL A 11 -25.63 -38.42 -38.76
CA VAL A 11 -25.50 -39.80 -39.33
C VAL A 11 -24.05 -40.27 -39.56
N ILE A 12 -23.05 -39.62 -38.97
CA ILE A 12 -21.68 -40.19 -38.92
C ILE A 12 -21.19 -40.13 -37.48
N LEU A 13 -21.63 -41.07 -36.65
CA LEU A 13 -20.91 -41.60 -35.47
C LEU A 13 -21.83 -42.53 -34.68
N SER A 14 -22.00 -43.76 -35.16
CA SER A 14 -22.39 -44.89 -34.30
C SER A 14 -22.26 -46.23 -35.02
N VAL A 15 -21.11 -46.91 -34.88
CA VAL A 15 -21.00 -48.39 -34.88
C VAL A 15 -19.77 -48.83 -34.02
N ILE A 16 -20.04 -49.15 -32.73
CA ILE A 16 -19.53 -50.30 -31.90
C ILE A 16 -18.05 -50.30 -31.38
N PRO A 17 -17.73 -50.75 -30.12
CA PRO A 17 -18.48 -50.79 -28.83
C PRO A 17 -17.67 -50.37 -27.56
N PHE A 18 -18.38 -50.35 -26.43
CA PHE A 18 -17.95 -50.25 -25.02
C PHE A 18 -16.76 -51.12 -24.56
N SER A 19 -15.84 -50.52 -23.80
CA SER A 19 -15.21 -51.04 -22.55
C SER A 19 -14.50 -49.85 -21.86
N SER A 20 -15.11 -49.23 -20.84
CA SER A 20 -14.89 -49.39 -19.39
C SER A 20 -13.70 -48.63 -18.79
N PHE A 21 -14.03 -47.65 -17.94
CA PHE A 21 -13.34 -47.18 -16.71
C PHE A 21 -11.90 -46.66 -16.80
N PHE A 22 -11.72 -45.33 -16.64
CA PHE A 22 -10.66 -44.70 -15.81
C PHE A 22 -11.15 -43.32 -15.36
N GLY A 23 -11.18 -43.10 -14.04
CA GLY A 23 -11.54 -41.83 -13.41
C GLY A 23 -10.30 -40.96 -13.18
N GLY A 24 -10.47 -39.65 -13.29
CA GLY A 24 -9.65 -38.65 -12.61
C GLY A 24 -8.17 -38.53 -13.00
N VAL A 25 -7.88 -38.11 -14.23
CA VAL A 25 -6.64 -37.38 -14.54
C VAL A 25 -6.99 -35.89 -14.63
N ALA A 26 -6.09 -35.04 -14.09
CA ALA A 26 -6.06 -33.57 -14.08
C ALA A 26 -7.19 -32.85 -14.85
N SER A 27 -7.86 -31.87 -14.22
CA SER A 27 -8.86 -31.04 -14.89
C SER A 27 -8.31 -30.47 -16.20
N ALA A 28 -8.81 -31.01 -17.33
CA ALA A 28 -8.26 -30.76 -18.65
C ALA A 28 -8.68 -29.39 -19.24
N ASN A 29 -8.96 -28.39 -18.39
CA ASN A 29 -9.47 -27.09 -18.81
C ASN A 29 -8.56 -25.89 -18.49
N SER A 30 -7.33 -26.09 -17.99
CA SER A 30 -6.29 -25.04 -18.03
C SER A 30 -5.04 -25.58 -18.73
N SER A 31 -4.62 -24.95 -19.82
CA SER A 31 -3.47 -25.38 -20.62
C SER A 31 -2.10 -25.01 -20.00
N ILE A 32 -2.06 -24.59 -18.73
CA ILE A 32 -0.91 -23.92 -18.11
C ILE A 32 -0.43 -24.58 -16.81
N VAL A 33 -1.31 -25.11 -15.96
CA VAL A 33 -0.91 -25.69 -14.66
C VAL A 33 -1.62 -27.02 -14.39
N ARG A 34 -0.86 -28.05 -14.01
CA ARG A 34 -1.35 -29.32 -13.45
C ARG A 34 -0.95 -29.38 -11.98
N GLN A 35 -1.89 -29.70 -11.10
CA GLN A 35 -1.64 -29.86 -9.66
C GLN A 35 -2.07 -31.25 -9.20
N LEU A 36 -1.29 -31.83 -8.30
CA LEU A 36 -1.70 -32.94 -7.46
C LEU A 36 -1.81 -32.42 -6.04
N ILE A 37 -3.04 -32.11 -5.64
CA ILE A 37 -3.40 -31.72 -4.29
C ILE A 37 -3.75 -33.00 -3.53
N PHE A 38 -3.02 -33.28 -2.47
CA PHE A 38 -3.23 -34.45 -1.61
C PHE A 38 -4.27 -34.16 -0.52
N ASP A 39 -4.39 -32.91 -0.09
CA ASP A 39 -5.37 -32.45 0.91
C ASP A 39 -6.82 -32.84 0.56
N ASP A 40 -7.19 -32.59 -0.69
CA ASP A 40 -8.55 -32.80 -1.23
C ASP A 40 -8.89 -34.27 -1.52
N ARG A 41 -7.94 -35.20 -1.31
CA ARG A 41 -8.14 -36.60 -1.69
C ARG A 41 -8.66 -37.44 -0.53
N GLU A 42 -9.74 -38.15 -0.77
CA GLU A 42 -10.26 -39.18 0.14
C GLU A 42 -9.51 -40.52 -0.02
N THR A 43 -9.06 -40.85 -1.23
CA THR A 43 -8.33 -42.09 -1.56
C THR A 43 -7.11 -41.85 -2.45
N PHE A 44 -6.16 -42.79 -2.42
CA PHE A 44 -4.95 -42.80 -3.27
C PHE A 44 -4.58 -44.25 -3.61
N GLU A 45 -4.94 -44.72 -4.80
CA GLU A 45 -4.97 -46.14 -5.15
C GLU A 45 -3.90 -46.56 -6.17
N VAL A 46 -3.33 -47.75 -5.99
CA VAL A 46 -2.32 -48.32 -6.90
C VAL A 46 -2.93 -48.79 -8.23
N ASN A 47 -2.23 -48.53 -9.34
CA ASN A 47 -2.68 -48.70 -10.74
C ASN A 47 -3.88 -47.81 -11.12
N HIS A 48 -4.20 -46.82 -10.28
CA HIS A 48 -5.15 -45.76 -10.59
C HIS A 48 -4.47 -44.41 -10.48
N ASP A 49 -3.97 -44.06 -9.29
CA ASP A 49 -3.28 -42.79 -9.02
C ASP A 49 -1.75 -42.89 -9.17
N PHE A 50 -1.20 -44.08 -8.87
CA PHE A 50 0.24 -44.32 -8.94
C PHE A 50 0.57 -45.79 -9.20
N VAL A 51 1.80 -46.06 -9.64
CA VAL A 51 2.40 -47.39 -9.76
C VAL A 51 3.72 -47.47 -9.01
N MET A 52 4.13 -48.70 -8.71
CA MET A 52 5.36 -48.95 -7.97
C MET A 52 6.57 -49.06 -8.91
N GLY A 53 7.68 -48.47 -8.48
CA GLY A 53 9.00 -48.64 -9.10
C GLY A 53 9.94 -49.43 -8.20
N GLY A 54 10.69 -50.37 -8.78
CA GLY A 54 11.56 -51.28 -8.03
C GLY A 54 10.78 -52.38 -7.30
N ALA A 55 11.39 -53.01 -6.29
CA ALA A 55 10.76 -54.05 -5.48
C ALA A 55 9.85 -53.48 -4.35
N TYR A 56 9.38 -52.24 -4.50
CA TYR A 56 8.62 -51.53 -3.50
C TYR A 56 7.12 -51.91 -3.52
N LYS A 57 6.46 -51.91 -2.37
CA LYS A 57 5.08 -52.41 -2.22
C LYS A 57 4.08 -51.29 -2.01
N ALA A 58 2.91 -51.42 -2.62
CA ALA A 58 1.83 -50.45 -2.54
C ALA A 58 1.30 -50.25 -1.10
N GLU A 59 1.29 -51.31 -0.29
CA GLU A 59 0.82 -51.27 1.12
C GLU A 59 1.63 -50.32 2.02
N TYR A 60 2.79 -49.83 1.55
CA TYR A 60 3.63 -48.87 2.28
C TYR A 60 3.43 -47.41 1.83
N VAL A 61 2.47 -47.17 0.94
CA VAL A 61 2.15 -45.85 0.40
C VAL A 61 0.75 -45.46 0.86
N SER A 62 0.60 -44.27 1.46
CA SER A 62 -0.68 -43.79 1.98
C SER A 62 -0.75 -42.26 2.00
N LEU A 63 -1.94 -41.69 2.00
CA LEU A 63 -2.13 -40.30 2.44
C LEU A 63 -1.98 -40.22 3.97
N SER A 64 -1.36 -39.16 4.47
CA SER A 64 -1.02 -39.01 5.89
C SER A 64 -1.20 -37.57 6.34
N THR A 65 -1.85 -37.37 7.49
CA THR A 65 -1.98 -36.07 8.16
C THR A 65 -0.88 -35.86 9.21
N GLU A 66 0.20 -36.66 9.20
CA GLU A 66 1.27 -36.55 10.20
C GLU A 66 2.11 -35.28 10.05
N VAL A 67 2.31 -34.84 8.80
CA VAL A 67 3.02 -33.62 8.43
C VAL A 67 2.39 -33.06 7.15
N ASP A 68 2.27 -31.74 7.09
CA ASP A 68 1.78 -30.98 5.95
C ASP A 68 2.62 -29.70 5.83
N HIS A 69 2.93 -29.26 4.61
CA HIS A 69 3.67 -28.02 4.36
C HIS A 69 2.74 -26.86 3.99
N THR A 70 1.53 -27.13 3.50
CA THR A 70 0.68 -26.12 2.85
C THR A 70 -0.28 -25.42 3.80
N THR A 71 -1.01 -26.17 4.63
CA THR A 71 -2.02 -25.61 5.56
C THR A 71 -1.69 -25.85 7.04
N GLY A 72 -0.79 -26.79 7.33
CA GLY A 72 -0.48 -27.26 8.68
C GLY A 72 -1.46 -28.31 9.23
N GLU A 73 -2.59 -28.54 8.56
CA GLU A 73 -3.62 -29.54 8.92
C GLU A 73 -4.01 -30.46 7.73
N GLY A 74 -3.27 -30.38 6.61
CA GLY A 74 -3.51 -31.13 5.37
C GLY A 74 -2.99 -32.57 5.36
N LYS A 75 -2.99 -33.20 4.18
CA LYS A 75 -2.51 -34.56 3.92
C LYS A 75 -1.30 -34.51 2.99
N SER A 76 -0.23 -35.22 3.35
CA SER A 76 0.89 -35.50 2.46
C SER A 76 0.91 -36.97 2.00
N LEU A 77 1.59 -37.24 0.88
CA LEU A 77 1.89 -38.60 0.44
C LEU A 77 3.02 -39.18 1.30
N ARG A 78 2.72 -40.23 2.05
CA ARG A 78 3.68 -40.98 2.87
C ARG A 78 4.20 -42.21 2.15
N MET A 79 5.52 -42.32 2.03
CA MET A 79 6.25 -43.50 1.55
C MET A 79 7.02 -44.15 2.71
N GLY A 80 6.42 -45.13 3.39
CA GLY A 80 7.02 -45.80 4.54
C GLY A 80 7.81 -47.06 4.22
N ASN A 81 8.48 -47.63 5.23
CA ASN A 81 9.17 -48.92 5.16
C ASN A 81 10.09 -49.09 3.93
N ARG A 82 10.78 -48.02 3.55
CA ARG A 82 11.74 -48.04 2.44
C ARG A 82 13.05 -48.68 2.91
N THR A 83 13.51 -49.70 2.20
CA THR A 83 14.76 -50.42 2.51
C THR A 83 15.83 -50.26 1.43
N ALA A 84 15.49 -49.65 0.30
CA ALA A 84 16.41 -49.41 -0.79
C ALA A 84 16.14 -48.06 -1.46
N SER A 85 17.21 -47.40 -1.93
CA SER A 85 17.14 -46.06 -2.50
C SER A 85 16.32 -46.02 -3.81
N TYR A 86 16.28 -47.14 -4.54
CA TYR A 86 15.48 -47.33 -5.75
C TYR A 86 14.01 -47.68 -5.49
N HIS A 87 13.52 -47.68 -4.24
CA HIS A 87 12.09 -47.79 -3.95
C HIS A 87 11.38 -46.50 -4.36
N ARG A 88 10.39 -46.63 -5.26
CA ARG A 88 9.75 -45.47 -5.89
C ARG A 88 8.24 -45.61 -5.96
N VAL A 89 7.61 -44.46 -5.90
CA VAL A 89 6.23 -44.25 -6.35
C VAL A 89 6.31 -43.46 -7.65
N LYS A 90 5.53 -43.87 -8.64
CA LYS A 90 5.40 -43.18 -9.92
C LYS A 90 3.96 -42.82 -10.20
N LEU A 91 3.71 -41.55 -10.41
CA LEU A 91 2.43 -41.01 -10.84
C LEU A 91 2.31 -41.22 -12.35
N GLU A 92 1.18 -41.76 -12.79
CA GLU A 92 0.93 -42.09 -14.19
C GLU A 92 0.28 -40.94 -14.96
N ASN A 93 0.43 -40.92 -16.29
CA ASN A 93 -0.22 -39.97 -17.20
C ASN A 93 0.01 -38.48 -16.88
N ILE A 94 1.19 -38.17 -16.35
CA ILE A 94 1.59 -36.81 -15.97
C ILE A 94 1.99 -35.98 -17.19
N PHE A 95 2.76 -36.58 -18.11
CA PHE A 95 3.17 -35.96 -19.36
C PHE A 95 2.47 -36.67 -20.52
N LEU A 96 1.73 -35.90 -21.32
CA LEU A 96 0.89 -36.41 -22.39
C LEU A 96 1.57 -36.22 -23.76
N GLU A 97 1.12 -36.94 -24.78
CA GLU A 97 1.64 -36.76 -26.15
C GLU A 97 1.42 -35.33 -26.67
N SER A 98 0.35 -34.66 -26.26
CA SER A 98 0.08 -33.25 -26.54
C SER A 98 1.08 -32.28 -25.89
N ASP A 99 1.90 -32.75 -24.95
CA ASP A 99 2.89 -31.94 -24.26
C ASP A 99 4.24 -31.87 -24.99
N LEU A 100 4.41 -32.62 -26.09
CA LEU A 100 5.68 -32.69 -26.81
C LEU A 100 6.18 -31.30 -27.24
N GLY A 101 7.43 -30.99 -26.90
CA GLY A 101 8.08 -29.71 -27.15
C GLY A 101 7.89 -28.65 -26.06
N ASN A 102 7.05 -28.91 -25.05
CA ASN A 102 6.86 -27.99 -23.92
C ASN A 102 7.90 -28.20 -22.82
N LYS A 103 8.18 -27.14 -22.05
CA LYS A 103 8.97 -27.18 -20.82
C LYS A 103 8.04 -27.18 -19.60
N PHE A 104 8.47 -27.79 -18.52
CA PHE A 104 7.72 -27.94 -17.27
C PHE A 104 8.64 -27.70 -16.07
N THR A 105 8.12 -26.98 -15.09
CA THR A 105 8.72 -26.80 -13.77
C THR A 105 7.87 -27.64 -12.82
N VAL A 106 8.50 -28.62 -12.19
CA VAL A 106 7.88 -29.51 -11.21
C VAL A 106 8.38 -29.13 -9.84
N VAL A 107 7.46 -28.83 -8.94
CA VAL A 107 7.73 -28.42 -7.57
C VAL A 107 7.08 -29.42 -6.64
N ALA A 108 7.85 -29.88 -5.66
CA ALA A 108 7.36 -30.64 -4.54
C ALA A 108 8.09 -30.22 -3.28
N TRP A 109 7.44 -30.35 -2.13
CA TRP A 109 8.11 -30.30 -0.83
C TRP A 109 8.30 -31.71 -0.32
N VAL A 110 9.50 -32.02 0.16
CA VAL A 110 9.84 -33.34 0.68
C VAL A 110 10.29 -33.24 2.12
N TYR A 111 9.90 -34.20 2.94
CA TYR A 111 10.23 -34.25 4.35
C TYR A 111 10.67 -35.66 4.74
N SER A 112 11.71 -35.75 5.56
CA SER A 112 12.13 -37.00 6.18
C SER A 112 12.00 -36.86 7.69
N LYS A 113 11.24 -37.78 8.27
CA LYS A 113 10.97 -37.82 9.71
C LYS A 113 12.11 -38.55 10.40
N ASP A 114 12.64 -37.96 11.47
CA ASP A 114 13.65 -38.56 12.37
C ASP A 114 15.06 -38.79 11.79
N GLU A 115 15.26 -38.86 10.47
CA GLU A 115 16.56 -39.09 9.84
C GLU A 115 16.83 -38.19 8.62
N ALA A 116 18.10 -38.00 8.28
CA ALA A 116 18.48 -37.28 7.07
C ALA A 116 18.34 -38.18 5.84
N ALA A 117 17.82 -37.66 4.74
CA ALA A 117 17.70 -38.37 3.48
C ALA A 117 18.55 -37.70 2.39
N THR A 118 19.68 -38.31 2.05
CA THR A 118 20.57 -37.76 1.01
C THR A 118 20.10 -38.15 -0.38
N GLY A 119 20.05 -37.17 -1.29
CA GLY A 119 19.71 -37.34 -2.70
C GLY A 119 18.27 -37.77 -2.96
N VAL A 120 17.29 -37.33 -2.16
CA VAL A 120 15.86 -37.54 -2.47
C VAL A 120 15.57 -36.86 -3.81
N SER A 121 14.94 -37.57 -4.74
CA SER A 121 14.84 -37.14 -6.12
C SER A 121 13.43 -37.24 -6.70
N ILE A 122 13.08 -36.27 -7.52
CA ILE A 122 11.93 -36.34 -8.44
C ILE A 122 12.45 -36.47 -9.87
N GLY A 123 11.83 -37.34 -10.67
CA GLY A 123 12.30 -37.60 -12.02
C GLY A 123 11.19 -37.94 -13.01
N ALA A 124 11.45 -37.69 -14.29
CA ALA A 124 10.54 -38.03 -15.40
C ALA A 124 10.86 -39.43 -15.93
N TYR A 125 9.90 -40.36 -15.86
CA TYR A 125 10.06 -41.77 -16.18
C TYR A 125 9.15 -42.23 -17.33
N GLY A 126 9.56 -43.34 -17.95
CA GLY A 126 8.67 -44.11 -18.81
C GLY A 126 7.98 -45.25 -18.04
N ALA A 127 6.94 -45.80 -18.67
CA ALA A 127 6.23 -46.98 -18.18
C ALA A 127 7.14 -48.22 -18.09
N ILE A 128 6.68 -49.25 -17.39
CA ILE A 128 7.39 -50.54 -17.24
C ILE A 128 7.70 -51.12 -18.63
N GLY A 129 8.93 -51.63 -18.81
CA GLY A 129 9.40 -52.19 -20.08
C GLY A 129 10.00 -51.18 -21.06
N THR A 130 9.97 -49.88 -20.76
CA THR A 130 10.65 -48.84 -21.55
C THR A 130 12.11 -48.63 -21.09
N ALA A 131 12.94 -48.02 -21.95
CA ALA A 131 14.32 -47.66 -21.61
C ALA A 131 14.42 -46.76 -20.35
N TYR A 132 13.34 -46.03 -20.04
CA TYR A 132 13.26 -45.12 -18.91
C TYR A 132 12.41 -45.66 -17.74
N ALA A 133 12.17 -46.97 -17.71
CA ALA A 133 11.43 -47.62 -16.62
C ALA A 133 12.22 -47.59 -15.30
N THR A 134 13.54 -47.75 -15.36
CA THR A 134 14.42 -47.83 -14.18
C THR A 134 15.33 -46.61 -14.02
N SER A 135 15.52 -45.84 -15.09
CA SER A 135 16.31 -44.61 -15.12
C SER A 135 15.48 -43.48 -15.72
N PRO A 136 15.37 -42.31 -15.08
CA PRO A 136 14.56 -41.22 -15.58
C PRO A 136 15.28 -40.53 -16.74
N ALA A 137 14.51 -39.90 -17.60
CA ALA A 137 15.02 -39.05 -18.66
C ALA A 137 15.65 -37.75 -18.11
N THR A 138 15.08 -37.22 -17.02
CA THR A 138 15.64 -36.11 -16.23
C THR A 138 15.27 -36.28 -14.78
N TYR A 139 16.05 -35.74 -13.85
CA TYR A 139 15.70 -35.68 -12.44
C TYR A 139 16.35 -34.49 -11.75
N ALA A 140 15.79 -34.08 -10.61
CA ALA A 140 16.44 -33.22 -9.63
C ALA A 140 16.49 -33.94 -8.29
N ALA A 141 17.53 -33.67 -7.50
CA ALA A 141 17.73 -34.29 -6.20
C ALA A 141 18.17 -33.25 -5.17
N VAL A 142 17.73 -33.43 -3.92
CA VAL A 142 18.10 -32.60 -2.77
C VAL A 142 18.45 -33.49 -1.58
N ASP A 143 19.33 -32.99 -0.71
CA ASP A 143 19.54 -33.58 0.61
C ASP A 143 18.51 -33.01 1.56
N VAL A 144 17.75 -33.87 2.22
CA VAL A 144 16.66 -33.50 3.12
C VAL A 144 17.14 -33.69 4.56
N PRO A 145 17.33 -32.60 5.34
CA PRO A 145 17.63 -32.71 6.76
C PRO A 145 16.47 -33.37 7.53
N PRO A 146 16.76 -34.00 8.69
CA PRO A 146 15.71 -34.55 9.52
C PRO A 146 14.77 -33.45 9.99
N ASN A 147 13.48 -33.75 10.00
CA ASN A 147 12.41 -32.88 10.49
C ASN A 147 12.33 -31.50 9.81
N THR A 148 12.71 -31.42 8.53
CA THR A 148 12.70 -30.17 7.76
C THR A 148 12.05 -30.40 6.40
N TRP A 149 11.02 -29.61 6.09
CA TRP A 149 10.48 -29.55 4.73
C TRP A 149 11.51 -28.91 3.81
N THR A 150 11.87 -29.62 2.74
CA THR A 150 12.89 -29.17 1.79
C THR A 150 12.25 -29.07 0.41
N LYS A 151 12.36 -27.90 -0.22
CA LYS A 151 11.83 -27.67 -1.57
C LYS A 151 12.65 -28.44 -2.60
N LEU A 152 11.98 -29.16 -3.49
CA LEU A 152 12.57 -29.89 -4.59
C LEU A 152 11.97 -29.37 -5.90
N VAL A 153 12.82 -28.79 -6.76
CA VAL A 153 12.44 -28.21 -8.05
C VAL A 153 13.13 -28.95 -9.19
N MET A 154 12.37 -29.41 -10.17
CA MET A 154 12.87 -30.08 -11.38
C MET A 154 12.37 -29.38 -12.64
N GLU A 155 13.30 -28.99 -13.50
CA GLU A 155 13.00 -28.52 -14.86
C GLU A 155 13.01 -29.69 -15.85
N TYR A 156 11.99 -29.78 -16.70
CA TYR A 156 11.84 -30.85 -17.67
C TYR A 156 11.30 -30.35 -19.01
N GLU A 157 12.05 -30.60 -20.10
CA GLU A 157 11.56 -30.40 -21.46
C GLU A 157 11.05 -31.73 -22.03
N HIS A 158 9.75 -31.80 -22.32
CA HIS A 158 9.13 -33.04 -22.77
C HIS A 158 9.40 -33.28 -24.26
N LYS A 159 10.46 -34.04 -24.57
CA LYS A 159 10.91 -34.34 -25.95
C LYS A 159 10.57 -35.75 -26.42
N ASN A 160 10.04 -36.61 -25.55
CA ASN A 160 9.91 -38.03 -25.82
C ASN A 160 8.58 -38.55 -25.26
N GLY A 161 7.66 -38.92 -26.14
CA GLY A 161 6.30 -39.37 -25.78
C GLY A 161 6.25 -40.70 -25.00
N THR A 162 7.39 -41.41 -24.87
CA THR A 162 7.48 -42.58 -23.98
C THR A 162 7.66 -42.22 -22.50
N ILE A 163 7.93 -40.95 -22.18
CA ILE A 163 8.06 -40.43 -20.82
C ILE A 163 6.72 -39.88 -20.36
N THR A 164 5.92 -40.71 -19.72
CA THR A 164 4.55 -40.33 -19.30
C THR A 164 4.38 -40.21 -17.80
N GLN A 165 5.40 -40.58 -17.01
CA GLN A 165 5.29 -40.73 -15.56
C GLN A 165 6.22 -39.75 -14.81
N LEU A 166 5.81 -39.34 -13.60
CA LEU A 166 6.65 -38.60 -12.66
C LEU A 166 6.90 -39.48 -11.43
N GLY A 167 8.15 -39.70 -11.06
CA GLY A 167 8.51 -40.62 -9.98
C GLY A 167 9.34 -39.96 -8.90
N ILE A 168 9.10 -40.38 -7.64
CA ILE A 168 9.92 -39.99 -6.49
C ILE A 168 10.76 -41.19 -6.03
N ASP A 169 12.07 -40.99 -5.92
CA ASP A 169 13.03 -41.99 -5.41
C ASP A 169 14.18 -41.34 -4.62
N GLN A 170 15.24 -42.09 -4.33
CA GLN A 170 16.45 -41.56 -3.70
C GLN A 170 17.68 -42.01 -4.50
N ARG A 171 18.58 -41.07 -4.80
CA ARG A 171 19.73 -41.20 -5.71
C ARG A 171 21.06 -40.85 -5.06
N GLY A 172 21.25 -41.29 -3.83
CA GLY A 172 22.51 -41.10 -3.11
C GLY A 172 23.70 -41.86 -3.74
N SER A 173 24.91 -41.43 -3.36
CA SER A 173 26.16 -42.11 -3.73
C SER A 173 26.16 -43.57 -3.25
N VAL A 174 26.90 -44.45 -3.95
CA VAL A 174 27.03 -45.86 -3.57
C VAL A 174 27.41 -45.99 -2.09
N GLY A 175 26.51 -46.52 -1.25
CA GLY A 175 26.72 -46.72 0.19
C GLY A 175 25.79 -45.93 1.14
N THR A 176 24.99 -44.99 0.65
CA THR A 176 23.99 -44.29 1.50
C THR A 176 22.74 -45.15 1.74
N SER A 177 22.35 -45.32 3.01
CA SER A 177 21.09 -45.97 3.40
C SER A 177 19.89 -45.13 2.95
N ALA A 178 18.85 -45.78 2.44
CA ALA A 178 17.61 -45.09 2.09
C ALA A 178 16.90 -44.64 3.36
N ALA A 179 16.37 -43.42 3.37
CA ALA A 179 15.48 -43.00 4.44
C ALA A 179 14.24 -43.90 4.43
N SER A 180 13.95 -44.46 5.59
CA SER A 180 12.90 -45.44 5.84
C SER A 180 11.51 -44.88 5.60
N THR A 181 11.32 -43.57 5.83
CA THR A 181 10.08 -42.86 5.55
C THR A 181 10.36 -41.51 4.88
N LEU A 182 9.61 -41.23 3.81
CA LEU A 182 9.56 -39.92 3.15
C LEU A 182 8.12 -39.45 3.07
N PHE A 183 7.92 -38.15 3.24
CA PHE A 183 6.67 -37.45 3.01
C PHE A 183 6.86 -36.48 1.85
N ILE A 184 5.83 -36.36 1.03
CA ILE A 184 5.83 -35.52 -0.15
C ILE A 184 4.52 -34.77 -0.14
N ASP A 185 4.61 -33.45 -0.10
CA ASP A 185 3.43 -32.60 -0.16
C ASP A 185 3.06 -32.24 -1.60
N ASP A 186 1.95 -31.53 -1.76
CA ASP A 186 1.35 -31.11 -3.02
C ASP A 186 2.36 -30.85 -4.14
N ILE A 187 2.10 -31.48 -5.29
CA ILE A 187 2.99 -31.40 -6.46
C ILE A 187 2.37 -30.46 -7.47
N THR A 188 3.09 -29.38 -7.77
CA THR A 188 2.72 -28.44 -8.83
C THR A 188 3.58 -28.69 -10.06
N ILE A 189 2.92 -28.88 -11.21
CA ILE A 189 3.52 -29.09 -12.53
C ILE A 189 3.05 -27.95 -13.42
N THR A 190 3.85 -26.90 -13.47
CA THR A 190 3.56 -25.75 -14.31
C THR A 190 4.22 -25.98 -15.65
N LYS A 191 3.45 -25.90 -16.74
CA LYS A 191 4.06 -25.74 -18.07
C LYS A 191 4.90 -24.48 -18.00
N THR A 192 6.21 -24.60 -18.07
CA THR A 192 7.17 -23.51 -18.00
C THR A 192 6.95 -22.57 -19.18
N THR A 193 6.01 -21.67 -19.01
CA THR A 193 6.16 -20.29 -19.40
C THR A 193 6.84 -19.58 -18.23
N LYS A 194 8.11 -19.96 -17.94
CA LYS A 194 9.04 -19.26 -17.06
C LYS A 194 8.36 -18.60 -15.84
N THR A 195 7.88 -19.31 -14.81
CA THR A 195 7.19 -18.63 -13.67
C THR A 195 7.74 -18.87 -12.27
N GLU A 196 8.55 -19.91 -12.02
CA GLU A 196 9.36 -19.96 -10.78
C GLU A 196 10.70 -19.23 -10.97
N GLY A 197 11.11 -18.39 -10.02
CA GLY A 197 12.30 -17.54 -10.13
C GLY A 197 12.12 -16.29 -11.01
N LEU A 198 10.88 -15.83 -11.19
CA LEU A 198 10.63 -14.57 -11.91
C LEU A 198 10.78 -13.32 -11.07
N LEU A 199 10.31 -13.39 -9.83
CA LEU A 199 10.28 -12.26 -8.92
C LEU A 199 11.27 -12.51 -7.78
N PRO A 200 11.88 -11.45 -7.23
CA PRO A 200 12.81 -11.56 -6.11
C PRO A 200 12.10 -11.73 -4.75
N PHE A 201 10.78 -11.93 -4.75
CA PHE A 201 9.94 -12.11 -3.56
C PHE A 201 8.86 -13.17 -3.84
N GLU A 202 8.34 -13.76 -2.77
CA GLU A 202 7.29 -14.77 -2.85
C GLU A 202 5.91 -14.14 -2.95
N THR A 203 4.95 -14.90 -3.50
CA THR A 203 3.55 -14.49 -3.57
C THR A 203 2.66 -15.63 -3.12
N ARG A 204 1.60 -15.33 -2.38
CA ARG A 204 0.57 -16.31 -2.04
C ARG A 204 -0.49 -16.39 -3.13
N VAL A 205 -0.96 -17.61 -3.41
CA VAL A 205 -2.06 -17.87 -4.34
C VAL A 205 -3.35 -17.36 -3.72
N THR A 206 -4.13 -16.63 -4.52
CA THR A 206 -5.46 -16.14 -4.15
C THR A 206 -6.53 -16.96 -4.87
N LYS A 207 -7.80 -16.80 -4.44
CA LYS A 207 -8.96 -17.32 -5.18
C LYS A 207 -8.90 -16.96 -6.67
N GLU A 208 -9.48 -17.81 -7.51
CA GLU A 208 -9.54 -17.61 -8.97
C GLU A 208 -10.11 -16.21 -9.32
N GLY A 209 -9.45 -15.51 -10.24
CA GLY A 209 -9.83 -14.16 -10.63
C GLY A 209 -9.29 -13.02 -9.75
N ARG A 210 -8.55 -13.33 -8.66
CA ARG A 210 -7.82 -12.34 -7.85
C ARG A 210 -6.34 -12.31 -8.19
N ARG A 211 -5.72 -11.16 -7.91
CA ARG A 211 -4.28 -10.94 -8.11
C ARG A 211 -3.47 -11.68 -7.03
N PRO A 212 -2.28 -12.21 -7.38
CA PRO A 212 -1.37 -12.73 -6.37
C PRO A 212 -0.94 -11.62 -5.40
N ILE A 213 -0.78 -11.97 -4.13
CA ILE A 213 -0.38 -11.02 -3.07
C ILE A 213 1.05 -11.35 -2.63
N PRO A 214 1.98 -10.39 -2.63
CA PRO A 214 3.32 -10.56 -2.08
C PRO A 214 3.30 -11.07 -0.64
N VAL A 215 4.19 -12.01 -0.32
CA VAL A 215 4.47 -12.44 1.05
C VAL A 215 5.63 -11.60 1.56
N VAL A 216 5.37 -10.82 2.60
CA VAL A 216 6.33 -9.91 3.22
C VAL A 216 6.49 -10.25 4.69
N ALA A 217 7.71 -10.13 5.21
CA ALA A 217 7.98 -10.32 6.62
C ALA A 217 7.21 -9.28 7.43
N ASP A 218 6.57 -9.69 8.52
CA ASP A 218 5.96 -8.76 9.46
C ASP A 218 7.06 -8.04 10.25
N THR A 219 7.31 -6.79 9.89
CA THR A 219 8.25 -5.91 10.59
C THR A 219 7.56 -5.06 11.65
N GLY A 220 6.26 -5.24 11.87
CA GLY A 220 5.42 -4.34 12.67
C GLY A 220 4.72 -3.27 11.83
N LYS A 221 3.52 -2.87 12.26
CA LYS A 221 2.62 -1.95 11.53
C LYS A 221 2.83 -0.47 11.87
N GLY A 222 3.47 -0.17 13.01
CA GLY A 222 3.65 1.19 13.50
C GLY A 222 4.76 1.99 12.82
N TYR A 223 4.70 3.32 12.96
CA TYR A 223 5.69 4.29 12.46
C TYR A 223 7.12 3.99 12.93
N GLU A 224 7.26 3.52 14.17
CA GLU A 224 8.53 3.16 14.80
C GLU A 224 9.29 2.05 14.07
N ASN A 225 8.56 1.24 13.29
CA ASN A 225 9.06 0.09 12.52
C ASN A 225 9.31 0.41 11.04
N LEU A 226 9.26 1.69 10.64
CA LEU A 226 9.66 2.09 9.30
C LEU A 226 11.11 1.66 9.01
N ILE A 227 11.34 1.16 7.80
CA ILE A 227 12.68 0.78 7.37
C ILE A 227 13.50 2.06 7.13
N PHE A 228 14.60 2.18 7.84
CA PHE A 228 15.65 3.15 7.57
C PHE A 228 16.91 2.35 7.23
N TYR A 229 17.45 2.58 6.04
CA TYR A 229 18.76 2.05 5.71
C TYR A 229 19.80 2.93 6.38
N ASP A 230 20.61 2.33 7.23
CA ASP A 230 21.83 2.97 7.69
C ASP A 230 22.72 3.27 6.46
N ARG A 231 22.93 4.55 6.14
CA ARG A 231 24.33 5.00 6.10
C ARG A 231 24.77 4.92 7.56
N GLU A 232 26.02 4.63 7.89
CA GLU A 232 26.49 4.96 9.25
C GLU A 232 26.34 6.49 9.47
N PHE A 233 25.15 6.91 9.87
CA PHE A 233 24.80 8.21 10.45
C PHE A 233 24.34 8.01 11.89
N ASN A 234 24.45 6.79 12.43
CA ASN A 234 24.48 6.59 13.86
C ASN A 234 25.82 7.16 14.37
N ASP A 235 25.69 8.14 15.25
CA ASP A 235 26.72 8.66 16.16
C ASP A 235 27.60 9.82 15.64
N ASP A 236 27.06 11.05 15.74
CA ASP A 236 27.74 12.29 16.14
C ASP A 236 29.09 12.73 15.53
N SER A 237 29.69 12.13 14.48
CA SER A 237 31.12 12.44 14.25
C SER A 237 31.82 12.03 12.94
N LYS A 238 31.18 12.01 11.77
CA LYS A 238 31.93 11.95 10.48
C LYS A 238 31.63 13.14 9.57
N THR A 239 31.98 14.30 10.13
CA THR A 239 32.47 15.57 9.54
C THR A 239 31.81 16.08 8.27
N ASP A 240 31.22 17.26 8.35
CA ASP A 240 31.06 18.16 7.20
C ASP A 240 32.36 18.17 6.33
N PRO A 241 32.28 18.15 4.98
CA PRO A 241 33.44 18.08 4.10
C PRO A 241 34.50 19.14 4.40
N GLU A 242 34.11 20.34 4.83
CA GLU A 242 35.02 21.39 5.27
C GLU A 242 35.77 20.97 6.55
N THR A 243 35.08 20.43 7.53
CA THR A 243 35.68 19.89 8.75
C THR A 243 36.63 18.72 8.46
N GLN A 244 36.29 17.86 7.50
CA GLN A 244 37.14 16.75 7.09
C GLN A 244 38.39 17.25 6.37
N PHE A 245 38.21 18.19 5.44
CA PHE A 245 39.30 18.87 4.73
C PHE A 245 40.26 19.54 5.71
N ASN A 246 39.74 20.28 6.70
CA ASN A 246 40.52 20.98 7.72
C ASN A 246 41.27 20.04 8.68
N LYS A 247 40.96 18.74 8.68
CA LYS A 247 41.68 17.71 9.45
C LYS A 247 42.74 16.97 8.62
N LEU A 248 42.77 17.15 7.30
CA LEU A 248 43.77 16.50 6.46
C LEU A 248 45.16 17.09 6.72
N PRO A 249 46.24 16.28 6.61
CA PRO A 249 47.59 16.81 6.55
C PRO A 249 47.75 17.74 5.33
N PRO A 250 48.75 18.64 5.28
CA PRO A 250 48.99 19.45 4.09
C PRO A 250 49.28 18.57 2.86
N GLY A 251 48.47 18.72 1.80
CA GLY A 251 48.74 18.15 0.49
C GLY A 251 49.53 19.10 -0.41
N ARG A 252 50.09 18.59 -1.51
CA ARG A 252 50.82 19.43 -2.47
C ARG A 252 49.85 20.01 -3.49
N VAL A 253 49.69 21.34 -3.50
CA VAL A 253 48.89 22.02 -4.52
C VAL A 253 49.63 21.98 -5.87
N VAL A 254 49.02 21.39 -6.88
CA VAL A 254 49.59 21.21 -8.23
C VAL A 254 48.98 22.15 -9.27
N LYS A 255 47.75 22.62 -9.03
CA LYS A 255 47.12 23.72 -9.77
C LYS A 255 46.36 24.60 -8.79
N ASN A 256 46.33 25.90 -9.03
CA ASN A 256 45.71 26.89 -8.14
C ASN A 256 44.86 27.91 -8.91
N GLN A 257 44.38 28.93 -8.19
CA GLN A 257 43.55 30.00 -8.75
C GLN A 257 44.19 30.72 -9.94
N SER A 258 45.51 30.97 -9.91
CA SER A 258 46.20 31.64 -11.02
C SER A 258 46.21 30.77 -12.29
N ASP A 259 46.29 29.45 -12.15
CA ASP A 259 46.18 28.51 -13.28
C ASP A 259 44.75 28.53 -13.86
N LEU A 260 43.72 28.57 -13.01
CA LEU A 260 42.33 28.68 -13.45
C LEU A 260 42.08 29.99 -14.22
N ILE A 261 42.58 31.12 -13.71
CA ILE A 261 42.40 32.43 -14.34
C ILE A 261 43.18 32.56 -15.66
N SER A 262 44.27 31.80 -15.81
CA SER A 262 45.06 31.76 -17.04
C SER A 262 44.56 30.72 -18.06
N ALA A 263 43.50 29.99 -17.73
CA ALA A 263 42.97 28.93 -18.58
C ALA A 263 42.52 29.45 -19.95
N SER A 264 42.71 28.60 -20.96
CA SER A 264 42.23 28.89 -22.31
C SER A 264 40.74 28.56 -22.43
N VAL A 265 40.03 29.32 -23.27
CA VAL A 265 38.60 29.12 -23.53
C VAL A 265 38.43 28.55 -24.92
N THR A 266 37.59 27.51 -25.04
CA THR A 266 37.14 26.98 -26.33
C THR A 266 35.64 27.17 -26.44
N GLY A 267 35.13 27.48 -27.64
CA GLY A 267 33.69 27.65 -27.89
C GLY A 267 33.12 29.02 -27.55
N SER A 268 33.89 30.10 -27.65
CA SER A 268 33.45 31.47 -27.32
C SER A 268 32.22 31.96 -28.10
N GLN A 269 31.80 31.28 -29.16
CA GLN A 269 30.52 31.56 -29.83
C GLN A 269 29.29 31.19 -28.98
N TYR A 270 29.45 30.35 -27.94
CA TYR A 270 28.35 29.85 -27.11
C TYR A 270 28.07 30.71 -25.88
N GLY A 271 28.96 31.64 -25.55
CA GLY A 271 28.86 32.45 -24.34
C GLY A 271 30.03 33.40 -24.14
N GLN A 272 29.91 34.22 -23.11
CA GLN A 272 30.95 35.15 -22.66
C GLN A 272 31.56 34.65 -21.35
N LEU A 273 32.87 34.86 -21.20
CA LEU A 273 33.63 34.53 -20.01
C LEU A 273 34.40 35.78 -19.58
N ASP A 274 34.09 36.28 -18.39
CA ASP A 274 34.71 37.47 -17.82
C ASP A 274 35.34 37.17 -16.45
N ILE A 275 36.48 37.79 -16.18
CA ILE A 275 37.06 37.78 -14.84
C ILE A 275 36.40 38.91 -14.05
N VAL A 276 35.68 38.54 -13.00
CA VAL A 276 34.94 39.48 -12.15
C VAL A 276 35.57 39.58 -10.76
N PRO A 277 35.57 40.76 -10.13
CA PRO A 277 35.99 40.90 -8.74
C PRO A 277 34.98 40.23 -7.81
N VAL A 278 35.46 39.61 -6.74
CA VAL A 278 34.64 39.03 -5.67
C VAL A 278 35.10 39.54 -4.30
N THR A 279 34.17 39.65 -3.36
CA THR A 279 34.43 40.08 -1.98
C THR A 279 33.97 38.98 -1.02
N GLU A 280 34.48 39.00 0.22
CA GLU A 280 34.12 38.04 1.28
C GLU A 280 34.47 36.57 1.00
N MET A 281 35.37 36.33 0.05
CA MET A 281 35.89 35.00 -0.32
C MET A 281 37.40 34.93 -0.08
N PRO A 282 38.00 33.71 0.06
CA PRO A 282 39.45 33.56 0.19
C PRO A 282 40.23 33.86 -1.11
N PHE A 283 39.55 34.28 -2.17
CA PHE A 283 40.08 34.70 -3.46
C PHE A 283 39.43 36.03 -3.87
N THR A 284 40.11 36.82 -4.71
CA THR A 284 39.67 38.18 -5.07
C THR A 284 39.03 38.29 -6.45
N THR A 285 39.17 37.27 -7.29
CA THR A 285 38.59 37.22 -8.65
C THR A 285 38.02 35.84 -8.95
N ALA A 286 36.96 35.80 -9.75
CA ALA A 286 36.34 34.57 -10.24
C ALA A 286 36.09 34.66 -11.75
N TRP A 287 35.93 33.53 -12.41
CA TRP A 287 35.29 33.50 -13.72
C TRP A 287 33.79 33.69 -13.54
N GLN A 288 33.18 34.53 -14.37
CA GLN A 288 31.76 34.51 -14.70
C GLN A 288 31.60 33.94 -16.09
N ALA A 289 30.79 32.91 -16.24
CA ALA A 289 30.42 32.32 -17.51
C ALA A 289 28.95 32.62 -17.81
N ASP A 290 28.71 33.45 -18.81
CA ASP A 290 27.39 33.75 -19.37
C ASP A 290 27.17 32.88 -20.62
N VAL A 291 26.52 31.73 -20.43
CA VAL A 291 26.21 30.78 -21.51
C VAL A 291 24.90 31.20 -22.17
N ILE A 292 24.98 31.75 -23.39
CA ILE A 292 23.84 32.35 -24.10
C ILE A 292 23.26 31.46 -25.20
N SER A 293 24.00 30.42 -25.61
CA SER A 293 23.49 29.40 -26.53
C SER A 293 24.07 28.03 -26.23
N ALA A 294 23.28 26.97 -26.40
CA ALA A 294 23.71 25.61 -26.10
C ALA A 294 24.44 24.99 -27.32
N PRO A 295 25.66 24.45 -27.14
CA PRO A 295 26.30 23.65 -28.18
C PRO A 295 25.62 22.29 -28.38
N GLU A 296 25.78 21.69 -29.56
CA GLU A 296 25.33 20.31 -29.85
C GLU A 296 25.93 19.30 -28.86
N ASN A 297 27.19 19.50 -28.49
CA ASN A 297 27.87 18.71 -27.47
C ASN A 297 28.36 19.62 -26.34
N PRO A 298 28.06 19.33 -25.05
CA PRO A 298 28.36 20.24 -23.93
C PRO A 298 29.84 20.60 -23.77
N TRP A 299 30.75 19.73 -24.22
CA TRP A 299 32.20 19.96 -24.18
C TRP A 299 32.72 20.89 -25.28
N ASN A 300 31.88 21.33 -26.23
CA ASN A 300 32.28 22.33 -27.22
C ASN A 300 32.43 23.73 -26.60
N TYR A 301 31.90 23.97 -25.40
CA TYR A 301 32.13 25.19 -24.62
C TYR A 301 32.74 24.86 -23.26
N GLN A 302 34.03 25.14 -23.09
CA GLN A 302 34.78 24.73 -21.89
C GLN A 302 36.02 25.62 -21.67
N LEU A 303 36.41 25.73 -20.40
CA LEU A 303 37.75 26.15 -20.01
C LEU A 303 38.68 24.94 -20.03
N VAL A 304 39.87 25.12 -20.56
CA VAL A 304 40.94 24.12 -20.62
C VAL A 304 42.16 24.70 -19.92
N LEU A 305 42.53 24.08 -18.80
CA LEU A 305 43.72 24.43 -18.05
C LEU A 305 44.94 23.76 -18.68
N ASP A 306 46.13 24.30 -18.43
CA ASP A 306 47.39 23.66 -18.84
C ASP A 306 47.48 22.25 -18.26
N ASN A 307 47.83 21.30 -19.14
CA ASN A 307 47.98 19.89 -18.81
C ASN A 307 48.87 19.66 -17.59
N MET A 308 48.51 18.66 -16.78
CA MET A 308 49.36 18.13 -15.72
C MET A 308 50.50 17.28 -16.31
N THR A 309 51.66 17.32 -15.68
CA THR A 309 52.85 16.54 -16.06
C THR A 309 53.02 15.32 -15.16
N GLU A 310 52.90 14.11 -15.71
CA GLU A 310 53.13 12.86 -14.96
C GLU A 310 54.59 12.78 -14.46
N GLY A 311 54.80 12.32 -13.23
CA GLY A 311 56.07 12.32 -12.52
C GLY A 311 56.46 13.67 -11.88
N THR A 312 55.73 14.76 -12.19
CA THR A 312 55.92 16.07 -11.55
C THR A 312 54.67 16.50 -10.79
N ASP A 313 53.52 16.55 -11.44
CA ASP A 313 52.24 16.95 -10.84
C ASP A 313 51.53 15.75 -10.19
N TYR A 314 51.62 14.58 -10.81
CA TYR A 314 51.03 13.34 -10.27
C TYR A 314 51.80 12.11 -10.71
N THR A 315 51.63 11.02 -9.96
CA THR A 315 51.94 9.65 -10.37
C THR A 315 50.63 8.87 -10.46
N ALA A 316 50.51 7.93 -11.40
CA ALA A 316 49.33 7.08 -11.49
C ALA A 316 49.09 6.32 -10.16
N GLY A 317 47.88 6.41 -9.62
CA GLY A 317 47.49 5.86 -8.32
C GLY A 317 47.49 6.88 -7.18
N ASP A 318 47.99 8.10 -7.38
CA ASP A 318 47.92 9.16 -6.37
C ASP A 318 46.47 9.53 -6.03
N ASN A 319 46.20 9.77 -4.75
CA ASN A 319 44.93 10.30 -4.28
C ASN A 319 44.91 11.81 -4.45
N MET A 320 44.01 12.29 -5.29
CA MET A 320 43.88 13.69 -5.67
C MET A 320 42.57 14.26 -5.11
N LEU A 321 42.58 15.56 -4.81
CA LEU A 321 41.39 16.30 -4.41
C LEU A 321 41.34 17.62 -5.17
N LEU A 322 40.25 17.85 -5.88
CA LEU A 322 39.93 19.15 -6.44
C LEU A 322 39.01 19.93 -5.50
N VAL A 323 39.40 21.16 -5.15
CA VAL A 323 38.62 22.10 -4.36
C VAL A 323 38.36 23.36 -5.18
N PHE A 324 37.12 23.85 -5.20
CA PHE A 324 36.80 25.16 -5.76
C PHE A 324 35.46 25.66 -5.23
N TYR A 325 35.13 26.92 -5.52
CA TYR A 325 33.86 27.53 -5.18
C TYR A 325 33.05 27.80 -6.44
N MET A 326 31.73 27.59 -6.35
CA MET A 326 30.80 27.88 -7.43
C MET A 326 29.53 28.55 -6.89
N ARG A 327 28.92 29.43 -7.69
CA ARG A 327 27.53 29.88 -7.50
C ARG A 327 26.84 30.06 -8.83
N THR A 328 25.52 29.91 -8.82
CA THR A 328 24.65 30.26 -9.96
C THR A 328 24.02 31.61 -9.68
N LEU A 329 24.10 32.51 -10.66
CA LEU A 329 23.37 33.78 -10.65
C LEU A 329 22.03 33.62 -11.36
N GLU A 330 22.05 33.04 -12.56
CA GLU A 330 20.88 32.85 -13.41
C GLU A 330 20.98 31.51 -14.18
N THR A 331 19.85 30.95 -14.59
CA THR A 331 19.79 29.75 -15.43
C THR A 331 18.47 29.69 -16.21
N SER A 332 18.49 29.03 -17.37
CA SER A 332 17.30 28.67 -18.12
C SER A 332 16.70 27.33 -17.67
N LYS A 333 17.34 26.61 -16.75
CA LYS A 333 16.80 25.37 -16.22
C LYS A 333 15.64 25.65 -15.30
N GLU A 334 14.56 24.91 -15.52
CA GLU A 334 13.29 25.08 -14.83
C GLU A 334 13.38 24.83 -13.33
N ASP A 335 14.37 24.02 -12.89
CA ASP A 335 14.69 23.72 -11.50
C ASP A 335 15.60 24.76 -10.81
N GLY A 336 15.89 25.87 -11.49
CA GLY A 336 16.76 26.94 -10.95
C GLY A 336 18.23 26.54 -10.85
N THR A 337 18.65 25.42 -11.42
CA THR A 337 20.03 24.94 -11.34
C THR A 337 20.94 25.51 -12.42
N GLY A 338 22.12 25.96 -11.99
CA GLY A 338 23.28 26.13 -12.87
C GLY A 338 24.22 24.96 -12.66
N MET A 339 24.91 24.54 -13.72
CA MET A 339 25.79 23.39 -13.71
C MET A 339 27.07 23.65 -14.51
N VAL A 340 28.19 23.26 -13.93
CA VAL A 340 29.43 23.01 -14.68
C VAL A 340 29.81 21.54 -14.53
N GLN A 341 30.53 20.99 -15.50
CA GLN A 341 31.13 19.66 -15.34
C GLN A 341 32.64 19.78 -15.26
N THR A 342 33.23 19.23 -14.20
CA THR A 342 34.68 19.22 -14.02
C THR A 342 35.26 17.86 -14.43
N ILE A 343 36.32 17.90 -15.23
CA ILE A 343 36.89 16.73 -15.90
C ILE A 343 38.39 16.65 -15.68
N VAL A 344 38.87 15.42 -15.39
CA VAL A 344 40.26 15.00 -15.56
C VAL A 344 40.28 13.83 -16.55
N GLU A 345 41.03 13.93 -17.65
CA GLU A 345 40.94 12.96 -18.75
C GLU A 345 42.20 12.82 -19.60
N MET A 346 42.19 11.81 -20.47
CA MET A 346 43.18 11.70 -21.55
C MET A 346 43.06 12.89 -22.53
N ASP A 347 44.20 13.45 -22.93
CA ASP A 347 44.27 14.52 -23.93
C ASP A 347 44.11 14.02 -25.37
N GLN A 348 44.13 12.70 -25.57
CA GLN A 348 43.87 12.01 -26.85
C GLN A 348 42.65 11.07 -26.76
N PRO A 349 42.00 10.74 -27.89
CA PRO A 349 40.96 9.71 -27.96
C PRO A 349 41.43 8.38 -27.33
N PRO A 350 40.57 7.67 -26.58
CA PRO A 350 39.12 7.85 -26.46
C PRO A 350 38.67 8.87 -25.39
N ASN A 351 39.59 9.68 -24.83
CA ASN A 351 39.28 10.66 -23.78
C ASN A 351 38.63 10.00 -22.54
N SER A 352 39.16 8.87 -22.09
CA SER A 352 38.70 8.25 -20.83
C SER A 352 38.93 9.18 -19.64
N LYS A 353 38.10 9.03 -18.60
CA LYS A 353 38.02 9.96 -17.46
C LYS A 353 38.64 9.38 -16.18
N ALA A 354 39.37 10.21 -15.45
CA ALA A 354 39.78 9.98 -14.07
C ALA A 354 38.84 10.70 -13.09
N LEU A 355 38.32 11.86 -13.49
CA LEU A 355 37.26 12.62 -12.82
C LEU A 355 36.25 13.09 -13.85
N ALA A 356 34.96 12.97 -13.56
CA ALA A 356 33.90 13.52 -14.39
C ALA A 356 32.66 13.83 -13.55
N GLU A 357 32.69 14.97 -12.86
CA GLU A 357 31.67 15.33 -11.87
C GLU A 357 30.89 16.57 -12.30
N ASN A 358 29.56 16.49 -12.18
CA ASN A 358 28.68 17.63 -12.34
C ASN A 358 28.60 18.38 -11.03
N VAL A 359 28.84 19.67 -11.07
CA VAL A 359 28.72 20.56 -9.92
C VAL A 359 27.55 21.48 -10.18
N VAL A 360 26.56 21.38 -9.30
CA VAL A 360 25.27 22.04 -9.43
C VAL A 360 25.08 23.00 -8.27
N THR A 361 24.67 24.23 -8.59
CA THR A 361 24.27 25.22 -7.59
C THR A 361 22.94 25.87 -7.99
N LEU A 362 22.13 26.23 -7.00
CA LEU A 362 20.87 26.92 -7.23
C LEU A 362 21.09 28.43 -7.40
N ALA A 363 20.34 29.03 -8.33
CA ALA A 363 20.37 30.47 -8.56
C ALA A 363 20.04 31.23 -7.26
N GLY A 364 20.90 32.19 -6.90
CA GLY A 364 20.68 33.06 -5.74
C GLY A 364 21.07 32.50 -4.37
N GLN A 365 21.56 31.25 -4.26
CA GLN A 365 21.92 30.63 -2.98
C GLN A 365 23.35 30.95 -2.47
N GLY A 366 24.11 31.77 -3.20
CA GLY A 366 25.47 32.13 -2.81
C GLY A 366 26.52 31.06 -3.15
N TRP A 367 27.71 31.18 -2.57
CA TRP A 367 28.86 30.33 -2.90
C TRP A 367 28.81 28.97 -2.21
N LEU A 368 28.90 27.91 -3.00
CA LEU A 368 29.16 26.55 -2.55
C LEU A 368 30.66 26.25 -2.69
N LYS A 369 31.30 25.75 -1.62
CA LYS A 369 32.64 25.15 -1.71
C LYS A 369 32.51 23.67 -2.01
N VAL A 370 33.27 23.20 -2.99
CA VAL A 370 33.13 21.89 -3.62
C VAL A 370 34.41 21.08 -3.41
N TYR A 371 34.25 19.80 -3.10
CA TYR A 371 35.31 18.82 -2.85
C TYR A 371 35.10 17.60 -3.73
N LEU A 372 36.02 17.37 -4.69
CA LEU A 372 35.94 16.29 -5.67
C LEU A 372 37.20 15.40 -5.61
N PRO A 373 37.15 14.27 -4.87
CA PRO A 373 38.28 13.35 -4.81
C PRO A 373 38.34 12.47 -6.06
N PHE A 374 39.55 12.17 -6.55
CA PHE A 374 39.76 11.19 -7.62
C PHE A 374 41.13 10.51 -7.50
N ILE A 375 41.30 9.38 -8.20
CA ILE A 375 42.59 8.69 -8.29
C ILE A 375 43.24 9.06 -9.62
N ALA A 376 44.48 9.54 -9.57
CA ALA A 376 45.24 9.90 -10.76
C ALA A 376 45.50 8.67 -11.64
N LYS A 377 45.44 8.83 -12.97
CA LYS A 377 45.66 7.74 -13.94
C LYS A 377 46.76 8.12 -14.93
N ALA A 378 47.60 7.16 -15.29
CA ALA A 378 48.67 7.35 -16.26
C ALA A 378 48.11 7.82 -17.61
N GLY A 379 48.65 8.92 -18.16
CA GLY A 379 48.18 9.50 -19.41
C GLY A 379 46.85 10.27 -19.34
N TYR A 380 46.44 10.78 -18.17
CA TYR A 380 45.22 11.60 -17.99
C TYR A 380 45.57 13.04 -17.60
N PRO A 381 46.32 13.79 -18.43
CA PRO A 381 46.87 15.08 -18.04
C PRO A 381 45.86 16.23 -18.15
N ARG A 382 44.74 16.05 -18.86
CA ARG A 382 43.88 17.16 -19.27
C ARG A 382 42.85 17.52 -18.19
N LEU A 383 42.78 18.80 -17.88
CA LEU A 383 41.85 19.41 -16.90
C LEU A 383 40.89 20.35 -17.62
N CYS A 384 39.59 20.10 -17.51
CA CYS A 384 38.57 20.94 -18.13
C CYS A 384 37.41 21.27 -17.19
N ILE A 385 36.82 22.45 -17.38
CA ILE A 385 35.51 22.82 -16.83
C ILE A 385 34.58 23.09 -18.00
N ARG A 386 33.56 22.26 -18.17
CA ARG A 386 32.59 22.34 -19.26
C ARG A 386 31.38 23.17 -18.84
N LEU A 387 30.96 24.05 -19.73
CA LEU A 387 29.93 25.06 -19.48
C LEU A 387 28.67 24.86 -20.32
N GLY A 388 28.79 24.14 -21.45
CA GLY A 388 27.75 24.05 -22.49
C GLY A 388 26.53 23.20 -22.16
N TYR A 389 26.21 23.00 -20.88
CA TYR A 389 25.06 22.18 -20.48
C TYR A 389 23.75 22.96 -20.42
N HIS A 390 23.79 24.19 -19.89
CA HIS A 390 22.61 25.01 -19.63
C HIS A 390 22.86 26.41 -20.17
N LEU A 391 21.81 27.13 -20.55
CA LEU A 391 21.92 28.58 -20.67
C LEU A 391 21.90 29.10 -19.24
N GLN A 392 22.94 29.82 -18.83
CA GLN A 392 23.16 30.11 -17.41
C GLN A 392 24.20 31.21 -17.24
N THR A 393 24.13 31.86 -16.09
CA THR A 393 25.19 32.70 -15.56
C THR A 393 25.73 32.05 -14.30
N VAL A 394 26.93 31.51 -14.36
CA VAL A 394 27.61 30.87 -13.21
C VAL A 394 28.92 31.55 -12.92
N GLN A 395 29.31 31.59 -11.64
CA GLN A 395 30.61 32.06 -11.22
C GLN A 395 31.38 30.95 -10.50
N PHE A 396 32.68 30.83 -10.77
CA PHE A 396 33.55 29.87 -10.08
C PHE A 396 34.97 30.39 -9.88
N GLY A 397 35.59 30.04 -8.75
CA GLY A 397 36.89 30.53 -8.31
C GLY A 397 37.39 29.81 -7.06
N GLY A 398 38.52 30.26 -6.50
CA GLY A 398 39.17 29.60 -5.36
C GLY A 398 39.65 28.18 -5.66
N TYR A 399 40.18 27.95 -6.86
CA TYR A 399 40.58 26.63 -7.35
C TYR A 399 41.88 26.13 -6.71
N GLU A 400 41.87 24.90 -6.21
CA GLU A 400 43.04 24.16 -5.74
C GLU A 400 42.94 22.69 -6.13
N LEU A 401 43.86 22.22 -6.97
CA LEU A 401 44.06 20.80 -7.21
C LEU A 401 45.20 20.31 -6.33
N ILE A 402 44.90 19.38 -5.43
CA ILE A 402 45.80 18.95 -4.36
C ILE A 402 46.13 17.48 -4.55
N ASN A 403 47.42 17.16 -4.57
CA ASN A 403 47.94 15.79 -4.59
C ASN A 403 48.30 15.36 -3.17
N TYR A 404 47.63 14.33 -2.65
CA TYR A 404 47.91 13.70 -1.36
C TYR A 404 48.76 12.44 -1.48
N GLU A 405 49.12 12.03 -2.69
CA GLU A 405 49.89 10.82 -2.99
C GLU A 405 49.24 9.61 -2.29
N ASN A 406 49.93 9.00 -1.33
CA ASN A 406 49.43 7.94 -0.47
C ASN A 406 49.29 8.37 1.01
N GLN A 407 49.42 9.67 1.31
CA GLN A 407 49.41 10.20 2.69
C GLN A 407 48.02 10.15 3.32
N VAL A 408 46.97 10.27 2.50
CA VAL A 408 45.56 10.17 2.89
C VAL A 408 44.92 9.06 2.08
N ALA A 409 44.26 8.11 2.75
CA ALA A 409 43.49 7.07 2.05
C ALA A 409 42.31 7.69 1.29
N PHE A 410 41.98 7.14 0.12
CA PHE A 410 40.96 7.71 -0.77
C PHE A 410 39.59 7.90 -0.09
N ASP A 411 39.18 6.92 0.73
CA ASP A 411 37.94 6.94 1.52
C ASP A 411 37.94 7.97 2.66
N LYS A 412 39.08 8.62 2.92
CA LYS A 412 39.25 9.69 3.91
C LYS A 412 39.32 11.08 3.28
N LEU A 413 39.29 11.19 1.96
CA LEU A 413 39.16 12.50 1.31
C LEU A 413 37.71 13.01 1.42
N PRO A 414 37.50 14.32 1.64
CA PRO A 414 36.18 14.91 1.63
C PRO A 414 35.54 14.81 0.25
N SER A 415 34.24 14.57 0.24
CA SER A 415 33.43 14.58 -0.97
C SER A 415 32.21 15.47 -0.75
N SER A 416 31.97 16.37 -1.69
CA SER A 416 30.73 17.14 -1.77
C SER A 416 29.60 16.36 -2.43
N SER A 417 29.54 15.03 -2.27
CA SER A 417 28.42 14.21 -2.70
C SER A 417 27.15 14.58 -1.91
N ILE A 418 26.54 15.68 -2.34
CA ILE A 418 25.17 16.21 -2.39
C ILE A 418 24.11 15.85 -1.30
N MET A 419 24.43 15.07 -0.27
CA MET A 419 23.46 14.67 0.78
C MET A 419 23.36 15.62 1.99
N LYS A 420 23.94 16.82 1.91
CA LYS A 420 23.81 17.85 2.95
C LYS A 420 23.33 19.16 2.32
N ARG A 421 22.27 19.75 2.89
CA ARG A 421 21.91 21.16 2.63
C ARG A 421 23.05 22.06 3.09
N SER A 422 23.15 23.24 2.49
CA SER A 422 24.00 24.34 2.96
C SER A 422 23.67 24.81 4.39
N ASP A 423 22.49 24.48 4.92
CA ASP A 423 22.06 24.78 6.29
C ASP A 423 22.40 23.68 7.33
N GLY A 424 23.08 22.60 6.90
CA GLY A 424 23.53 21.52 7.79
C GLY A 424 22.45 20.50 8.17
N ARG A 425 21.21 20.61 7.66
CA ARG A 425 20.17 19.60 7.93
C ARG A 425 20.32 18.38 7.01
N GLY A 426 20.32 17.19 7.63
CA GLY A 426 20.17 15.93 6.91
C GLY A 426 18.76 15.82 6.33
N VAL A 427 18.65 15.46 5.05
CA VAL A 427 17.37 15.45 4.32
C VAL A 427 16.41 14.36 4.82
N PHE A 428 16.91 13.32 5.52
CA PHE A 428 16.11 12.15 5.93
C PHE A 428 16.34 11.66 7.37
N SER A 429 16.36 12.56 8.35
CA SER A 429 16.32 12.15 9.78
C SER A 429 15.08 11.30 10.06
N LYS A 430 15.19 10.26 10.91
CA LYS A 430 14.10 9.36 11.29
C LYS A 430 12.93 10.13 11.92
N ASP A 431 13.22 11.03 12.85
CA ASP A 431 12.25 11.70 13.72
C ASP A 431 11.83 13.07 13.16
N LYS A 432 11.21 13.08 11.97
CA LYS A 432 10.63 14.30 11.39
C LYS A 432 9.15 14.43 11.77
N ALA A 433 8.76 15.60 12.27
CA ALA A 433 7.38 15.91 12.66
C ALA A 433 6.37 15.63 11.55
N TRP A 434 6.67 16.06 10.31
CA TRP A 434 5.76 15.87 9.18
C TRP A 434 5.39 14.40 8.92
N ARG A 435 6.28 13.42 9.22
CA ARG A 435 5.97 12.00 9.03
C ARG A 435 4.99 11.49 10.06
N ILE A 436 5.12 11.94 11.31
CA ILE A 436 4.18 11.60 12.38
C ILE A 436 2.81 12.18 12.01
N ASP A 437 2.76 13.44 11.60
CA ASP A 437 1.53 14.08 11.13
C ASP A 437 0.93 13.34 9.92
N ALA A 438 1.76 12.85 9.00
CA ALA A 438 1.33 12.03 7.87
C ALA A 438 0.74 10.69 8.32
N TRP A 439 1.32 10.05 9.33
CA TRP A 439 0.81 8.79 9.88
C TRP A 439 -0.56 8.98 10.55
N ASP A 440 -0.74 10.08 11.30
CA ASP A 440 -2.03 10.44 11.90
C ASP A 440 -3.08 10.69 10.83
N ARG A 441 -2.72 11.40 9.75
CA ARG A 441 -3.59 11.58 8.59
C ARG A 441 -3.94 10.27 7.90
N ILE A 442 -3.01 9.31 7.80
CA ILE A 442 -3.29 7.98 7.25
C ILE A 442 -4.35 7.26 8.11
N GLU A 443 -4.20 7.27 9.43
CA GLU A 443 -5.17 6.67 10.35
C GLU A 443 -6.56 7.28 10.22
N GLN A 444 -6.65 8.58 9.95
CA GLN A 444 -7.90 9.31 9.77
C GLN A 444 -8.52 9.13 8.37
N ASN A 445 -7.68 9.14 7.33
CA ASN A 445 -8.14 9.25 5.94
C ASN A 445 -8.26 7.91 5.22
N ARG A 446 -7.48 6.90 5.64
CA ARG A 446 -7.36 5.61 4.93
C ARG A 446 -7.91 4.43 5.69
N LYS A 447 -8.28 4.63 6.96
CA LYS A 447 -8.81 3.58 7.82
C LYS A 447 -10.16 3.97 8.41
N GLY A 448 -10.95 2.96 8.75
CA GLY A 448 -12.17 3.10 9.51
C GLY A 448 -12.51 1.82 10.26
N ASP A 449 -13.61 1.86 11.01
CA ASP A 449 -14.08 0.71 11.77
C ASP A 449 -14.78 -0.30 10.86
N ILE A 450 -14.36 -1.56 10.94
CA ILE A 450 -15.01 -2.72 10.35
C ILE A 450 -15.77 -3.41 11.46
N ASN A 451 -17.10 -3.48 11.34
CA ASN A 451 -17.98 -4.08 12.34
C ASN A 451 -18.48 -5.44 11.84
N ILE A 452 -18.08 -6.51 12.50
CA ILE A 452 -18.49 -7.87 12.16
C ILE A 452 -19.55 -8.31 13.16
N VAL A 453 -20.68 -8.82 12.66
CA VAL A 453 -21.75 -9.41 13.47
C VAL A 453 -21.88 -10.88 13.10
N VAL A 454 -21.62 -11.78 14.04
CA VAL A 454 -21.73 -13.22 13.83
C VAL A 454 -22.99 -13.73 14.53
N ASN A 455 -23.89 -14.29 13.74
CA ASN A 455 -25.14 -14.87 14.21
C ASN A 455 -25.20 -16.37 13.90
N ASP A 456 -25.97 -17.10 14.70
CA ASP A 456 -26.34 -18.48 14.42
C ASP A 456 -27.44 -18.53 13.34
N GLN A 457 -27.84 -19.73 12.92
CA GLN A 457 -28.85 -19.90 11.86
C GLN A 457 -30.25 -19.40 12.26
N ASN A 458 -30.50 -19.18 13.55
CA ASN A 458 -31.75 -18.68 14.12
C ASN A 458 -31.71 -17.15 14.34
N GLY A 459 -30.58 -16.50 14.05
CA GLY A 459 -30.37 -15.06 14.22
C GLY A 459 -29.91 -14.64 15.62
N ASN A 460 -29.53 -15.58 16.49
CA ASN A 460 -28.98 -15.26 17.81
C ASN A 460 -27.49 -14.90 17.69
N PRO A 461 -26.98 -13.96 18.51
CA PRO A 461 -25.56 -13.62 18.52
C PRO A 461 -24.69 -14.81 18.96
N VAL A 462 -23.58 -15.04 18.27
CA VAL A 462 -22.60 -16.08 18.63
C VAL A 462 -21.47 -15.45 19.42
N GLU A 463 -21.41 -15.69 20.72
CA GLU A 463 -20.30 -15.28 21.59
C GLU A 463 -19.06 -16.16 21.35
N GLY A 464 -17.88 -15.54 21.35
CA GLY A 464 -16.59 -16.25 21.26
C GLY A 464 -16.30 -16.88 19.90
N ALA A 465 -17.02 -16.49 18.84
CA ALA A 465 -16.67 -16.88 17.48
C ALA A 465 -15.31 -16.25 17.12
N GLN A 466 -14.37 -17.06 16.66
CA GLN A 466 -13.10 -16.58 16.10
C GLN A 466 -13.40 -15.88 14.77
N VAL A 467 -12.88 -14.66 14.58
CA VAL A 467 -13.05 -13.86 13.37
C VAL A 467 -11.68 -13.47 12.84
N ASP A 468 -11.43 -13.73 11.56
CA ASP A 468 -10.23 -13.32 10.83
C ASP A 468 -10.62 -12.37 9.70
N VAL A 469 -10.05 -11.17 9.68
CA VAL A 469 -10.31 -10.08 8.73
C VAL A 469 -9.09 -9.90 7.85
N ASN A 470 -9.14 -10.47 6.65
CA ASN A 470 -8.00 -10.53 5.73
C ASN A 470 -8.25 -9.67 4.51
N MET A 471 -7.49 -8.59 4.37
CA MET A 471 -7.50 -7.77 3.16
C MET A 471 -6.95 -8.57 1.97
N VAL A 472 -7.56 -8.38 0.82
CA VAL A 472 -7.21 -9.04 -0.45
C VAL A 472 -6.96 -8.05 -1.59
N GLU A 473 -7.42 -6.81 -1.46
CA GLU A 473 -7.19 -5.75 -2.45
C GLU A 473 -7.30 -4.36 -1.80
N HIS A 474 -6.46 -3.42 -2.23
CA HIS A 474 -6.49 -2.01 -1.78
C HIS A 474 -7.53 -1.20 -2.53
N GLU A 475 -8.24 -0.29 -1.83
CA GLU A 475 -9.01 0.77 -2.50
C GLU A 475 -8.09 1.82 -3.12
N PHE A 476 -6.97 2.14 -2.45
CA PHE A 476 -5.99 3.08 -2.97
C PHE A 476 -5.27 2.50 -4.20
N LYS A 477 -5.14 3.31 -5.26
CA LYS A 477 -4.60 2.83 -6.53
C LYS A 477 -3.07 2.85 -6.51
N TRP A 478 -2.46 1.68 -6.33
CA TRP A 478 -1.02 1.47 -6.46
C TRP A 478 -0.72 0.97 -7.87
N GLY A 479 -0.04 1.80 -8.67
CA GLY A 479 0.13 1.52 -10.09
C GLY A 479 1.51 1.77 -10.66
N SER A 480 1.67 1.39 -11.92
CA SER A 480 2.85 1.71 -12.72
C SER A 480 2.51 1.88 -14.19
N ALA A 481 3.35 2.60 -14.92
CA ALA A 481 3.36 2.61 -16.37
C ALA A 481 3.66 1.21 -16.93
N ILE A 482 2.88 0.82 -17.95
CA ILE A 482 3.04 -0.39 -18.75
C ILE A 482 3.04 -0.02 -20.25
N ASN A 483 3.69 -0.84 -21.07
CA ASN A 483 3.78 -0.62 -22.52
C ASN A 483 3.66 -1.93 -23.30
N ALA A 484 3.63 -1.87 -24.63
CA ALA A 484 3.45 -3.04 -25.48
C ALA A 484 4.56 -4.11 -25.36
N LYS A 485 5.68 -3.84 -24.67
CA LYS A 485 6.66 -4.91 -24.34
C LYS A 485 6.05 -5.99 -23.45
N LEU A 486 4.97 -5.69 -22.71
CA LEU A 486 4.20 -6.70 -21.96
C LEU A 486 3.53 -7.73 -22.86
N LEU A 487 3.31 -7.44 -24.15
CA LEU A 487 2.68 -8.35 -25.10
C LEU A 487 3.66 -9.36 -25.71
N ALA A 488 4.97 -9.17 -25.51
CA ALA A 488 5.97 -10.06 -26.08
C ALA A 488 5.93 -11.46 -25.43
N ASN A 489 6.43 -12.46 -26.17
CA ASN A 489 6.52 -13.85 -25.74
C ASN A 489 7.96 -14.24 -25.34
N ASP A 490 8.60 -13.41 -24.51
CA ASP A 490 9.96 -13.64 -23.99
C ASP A 490 10.02 -13.65 -22.45
N LEU A 491 11.20 -13.86 -21.86
CA LEU A 491 11.35 -13.95 -20.39
C LEU A 491 11.04 -12.63 -19.71
N ARG A 492 11.46 -11.53 -20.33
CA ARG A 492 11.34 -10.20 -19.78
C ARG A 492 9.86 -9.81 -19.71
N ALA A 493 9.09 -10.10 -20.74
CA ALA A 493 7.65 -9.88 -20.76
C ALA A 493 6.89 -10.79 -19.77
N VAL A 494 7.29 -12.06 -19.64
CA VAL A 494 6.71 -12.96 -18.62
C VAL A 494 6.98 -12.45 -17.20
N ARG A 495 8.21 -12.02 -16.91
CA ARG A 495 8.56 -11.39 -15.62
C ARG A 495 7.80 -10.09 -15.37
N ALA A 496 7.66 -9.26 -16.41
CA ALA A 496 6.92 -8.00 -16.31
C ALA A 496 5.44 -8.25 -15.98
N ARG A 497 4.78 -9.21 -16.65
CA ARG A 497 3.39 -9.58 -16.36
C ARG A 497 3.22 -10.12 -14.94
N ALA A 498 4.13 -10.97 -14.47
CA ALA A 498 4.11 -11.48 -13.09
C ALA A 498 4.31 -10.35 -12.06
N ALA A 499 5.25 -9.43 -12.31
CA ALA A 499 5.50 -8.29 -11.44
C ALA A 499 4.29 -7.35 -11.39
N VAL A 500 3.68 -7.07 -12.55
CA VAL A 500 2.49 -6.21 -12.64
C VAL A 500 1.32 -6.81 -11.86
N ALA A 501 1.03 -8.10 -12.06
CA ALA A 501 -0.05 -8.78 -11.35
C ALA A 501 0.16 -8.76 -9.83
N ALA A 502 1.39 -8.97 -9.36
CA ALA A 502 1.70 -9.04 -7.93
C ALA A 502 1.77 -7.68 -7.25
N LEU A 503 2.38 -6.67 -7.89
CA LEU A 503 2.72 -5.41 -7.24
C LEU A 503 1.65 -4.33 -7.35
N PHE A 504 0.78 -4.38 -8.37
CA PHE A 504 -0.08 -3.24 -8.70
C PHE A 504 -1.54 -3.66 -8.87
N ASN A 505 -2.46 -2.81 -8.41
CA ASN A 505 -3.90 -2.94 -8.65
C ASN A 505 -4.40 -2.03 -9.78
N SER A 506 -3.55 -1.14 -10.26
CA SER A 506 -3.82 -0.23 -11.38
C SER A 506 -2.61 -0.03 -12.28
N ALA A 507 -2.81 0.48 -13.51
CA ALA A 507 -1.73 0.83 -14.41
C ALA A 507 -2.08 2.02 -15.32
N VAL A 508 -1.07 2.57 -15.99
CA VAL A 508 -1.21 3.59 -17.04
C VAL A 508 -0.47 3.11 -18.28
N LEU A 509 -1.01 3.39 -19.47
CA LEU A 509 -0.34 3.04 -20.73
C LEU A 509 0.70 4.11 -21.05
N GLU A 510 1.99 3.75 -21.01
CA GLU A 510 3.14 4.66 -21.14
C GLU A 510 3.17 5.40 -22.48
N THR A 511 2.76 4.70 -23.56
CA THR A 511 2.89 5.21 -24.93
C THR A 511 1.67 4.95 -25.80
N GLU A 512 1.03 3.79 -25.69
CA GLU A 512 0.03 3.30 -26.66
C GLU A 512 -1.26 4.12 -26.71
N HIS A 513 -1.54 4.96 -25.71
CA HIS A 513 -2.65 5.92 -25.70
C HIS A 513 -2.24 7.37 -25.99
N LYS A 514 -0.96 7.64 -26.29
CA LYS A 514 -0.55 8.94 -26.84
C LYS A 514 -1.11 9.05 -28.26
N TRP A 515 -1.44 10.27 -28.68
CA TRP A 515 -2.17 10.53 -29.93
C TRP A 515 -1.58 9.79 -31.15
N VAL A 516 -0.32 10.05 -31.48
CA VAL A 516 0.33 9.47 -32.67
C VAL A 516 0.48 7.94 -32.56
N PRO A 517 1.01 7.36 -31.45
CA PRO A 517 1.04 5.91 -31.28
C PRO A 517 -0.32 5.23 -31.41
N TYR A 518 -1.36 5.79 -30.79
CA TYR A 518 -2.71 5.21 -30.83
C TYR A 518 -3.23 5.15 -32.27
N GLU A 519 -3.19 6.25 -33.02
CA GLU A 519 -3.72 6.27 -34.39
C GLU A 519 -2.91 5.42 -35.37
N ASN A 520 -1.62 5.20 -35.09
CA ASN A 520 -0.80 4.30 -35.88
C ASN A 520 -1.18 2.82 -35.68
N ASP A 521 -1.57 2.41 -34.46
CA ASP A 521 -1.92 1.03 -34.14
C ASP A 521 -2.91 0.93 -32.97
N PRO A 522 -4.21 1.21 -33.19
CA PRO A 522 -5.23 1.15 -32.14
C PRO A 522 -5.41 -0.26 -31.57
N GLN A 523 -5.14 -1.29 -32.39
CA GLN A 523 -5.27 -2.68 -31.96
C GLN A 523 -4.20 -3.03 -30.91
N LYS A 524 -2.96 -2.54 -31.05
CA LYS A 524 -1.92 -2.75 -30.03
C LYS A 524 -2.30 -2.12 -28.68
N ALA A 525 -2.96 -0.96 -28.69
CA ALA A 525 -3.48 -0.36 -27.46
C ALA A 525 -4.57 -1.23 -26.83
N ALA A 526 -5.52 -1.71 -27.63
CA ALA A 526 -6.58 -2.64 -27.18
C ALA A 526 -6.00 -3.95 -26.63
N ASP A 527 -5.04 -4.57 -27.31
CA ASP A 527 -4.38 -5.80 -26.87
C ASP A 527 -3.64 -5.58 -25.53
N LEU A 528 -3.04 -4.40 -25.33
CA LEU A 528 -2.39 -4.05 -24.06
C LEU A 528 -3.39 -3.86 -22.93
N VAL A 529 -4.55 -3.24 -23.20
CA VAL A 529 -5.65 -3.11 -22.25
C VAL A 529 -6.19 -4.49 -21.85
N ASP A 530 -6.43 -5.38 -22.82
CA ASP A 530 -6.89 -6.74 -22.56
C ASP A 530 -5.86 -7.56 -21.76
N ALA A 531 -4.58 -7.42 -22.11
CA ALA A 531 -3.50 -8.06 -21.35
C ALA A 531 -3.46 -7.54 -19.92
N ALA A 532 -3.57 -6.24 -19.70
CA ALA A 532 -3.59 -5.62 -18.38
C ALA A 532 -4.80 -6.08 -17.54
N ALA A 533 -5.99 -6.13 -18.13
CA ALA A 533 -7.19 -6.65 -17.49
C ALA A 533 -7.06 -8.13 -17.10
N SER A 534 -6.44 -8.96 -17.97
CA SER A 534 -6.22 -10.38 -17.70
C SER A 534 -5.26 -10.65 -16.52
N LEU A 535 -4.46 -9.65 -16.12
CA LEU A 535 -3.61 -9.71 -14.93
C LEU A 535 -4.36 -9.36 -13.63
N GLY A 536 -5.66 -9.07 -13.72
CA GLY A 536 -6.52 -8.76 -12.57
C GLY A 536 -6.49 -7.29 -12.14
N LEU A 537 -5.90 -6.40 -12.95
CA LEU A 537 -5.91 -4.96 -12.69
C LEU A 537 -7.35 -4.42 -12.70
N LYS A 538 -7.69 -3.59 -11.72
CA LYS A 538 -9.06 -3.10 -11.51
C LYS A 538 -9.33 -1.75 -12.17
N SER A 539 -8.27 -0.99 -12.46
CA SER A 539 -8.35 0.37 -13.02
C SER A 539 -7.19 0.62 -13.97
N LEU A 540 -7.46 1.19 -15.13
CA LEU A 540 -6.44 1.68 -16.06
C LEU A 540 -6.62 3.16 -16.34
N ARG A 541 -5.51 3.87 -16.43
CA ARG A 541 -5.46 5.27 -16.84
C ARG A 541 -5.07 5.40 -18.31
N GLY A 542 -5.84 6.17 -19.06
CA GLY A 542 -5.51 6.57 -20.42
C GLY A 542 -4.63 7.82 -20.44
N HIS A 543 -3.53 7.76 -21.18
CA HIS A 543 -2.52 8.82 -21.23
C HIS A 543 -1.98 8.97 -22.67
N ALA A 544 -2.22 10.07 -23.38
CA ALA A 544 -3.07 11.21 -23.01
C ALA A 544 -3.78 11.75 -24.26
N LEU A 545 -4.95 12.36 -24.07
CA LEU A 545 -5.81 12.83 -25.17
C LEU A 545 -5.24 14.04 -25.89
N ILE A 546 -4.77 15.04 -25.14
CA ILE A 546 -4.13 16.26 -25.67
C ILE A 546 -2.79 16.48 -24.97
N TRP A 547 -1.75 16.60 -25.79
CA TRP A 547 -0.45 17.12 -25.38
C TRP A 547 -0.09 18.25 -26.37
N ASP A 548 -0.45 19.49 -26.02
CA ASP A 548 -0.49 20.68 -26.90
C ASP A 548 0.90 21.19 -27.31
N ARG A 549 1.70 20.31 -27.94
CA ARG A 549 3.14 20.48 -28.18
C ARG A 549 3.43 21.75 -29.00
N SER A 550 4.40 22.55 -28.56
CA SER A 550 4.93 23.66 -29.34
C SER A 550 5.90 23.19 -30.43
N PHE A 551 5.81 23.77 -31.63
CA PHE A 551 6.65 23.45 -32.80
C PHE A 551 7.18 24.72 -33.47
N PRO A 552 8.01 25.53 -32.77
CA PRO A 552 8.52 26.80 -33.29
C PRO A 552 9.42 26.65 -34.52
N ASN A 553 10.00 25.47 -34.73
CA ASN A 553 10.89 25.15 -35.86
C ASN A 553 10.22 24.22 -36.90
N GLY A 554 8.89 24.15 -36.90
CA GLY A 554 8.12 23.23 -37.73
C GLY A 554 7.87 21.87 -37.09
N TRP A 555 6.94 21.11 -37.65
CA TRP A 555 6.58 19.77 -37.18
C TRP A 555 7.69 18.76 -37.48
N THR A 556 7.92 17.83 -36.56
CA THR A 556 8.84 16.69 -36.77
C THR A 556 8.12 15.35 -36.45
N PRO A 557 8.56 14.22 -37.03
CA PRO A 557 7.93 12.91 -36.83
C PRO A 557 7.78 12.44 -35.37
N ASN A 558 8.56 12.99 -34.43
CA ASN A 558 8.49 12.66 -33.01
C ASN A 558 7.66 13.66 -32.19
N SER A 559 6.79 14.45 -32.83
CA SER A 559 5.88 15.35 -32.12
C SER A 559 4.74 14.56 -31.49
N SER A 560 4.29 14.99 -30.31
CA SER A 560 3.17 14.36 -29.59
C SER A 560 1.80 14.56 -30.25
N ILE A 561 1.75 15.36 -31.32
CA ILE A 561 0.57 15.59 -32.16
C ILE A 561 0.87 15.17 -33.61
N PRO A 562 -0.13 14.77 -34.40
CA PRO A 562 0.07 14.42 -35.80
C PRO A 562 0.37 15.66 -36.68
N GLN A 563 0.94 15.42 -37.88
CA GLN A 563 1.40 16.49 -38.78
C GLN A 563 0.27 17.41 -39.26
N ASP A 564 -0.89 16.83 -39.57
CA ASP A 564 -2.07 17.56 -40.05
C ASP A 564 -2.56 18.60 -39.03
N MET A 565 -2.48 18.29 -37.73
CA MET A 565 -2.79 19.24 -36.65
C MET A 565 -1.86 20.46 -36.69
N ALA A 566 -0.56 20.26 -36.89
CA ALA A 566 0.39 21.38 -36.98
C ALA A 566 0.13 22.23 -38.25
N GLU A 567 -0.22 21.58 -39.36
CA GLU A 567 -0.58 22.25 -40.61
C GLU A 567 -1.86 23.09 -40.47
N MET A 568 -2.91 22.55 -39.84
CA MET A 568 -4.15 23.29 -39.56
C MET A 568 -3.89 24.47 -38.62
N LEU A 569 -3.05 24.31 -37.59
CA LEU A 569 -2.69 25.42 -36.70
C LEU A 569 -1.94 26.53 -37.43
N ALA A 570 -1.01 26.18 -38.32
CA ALA A 570 -0.27 27.13 -39.15
C ALA A 570 -1.18 27.87 -40.15
N GLN A 571 -2.24 27.19 -40.64
CA GLN A 571 -3.23 27.75 -41.55
C GLN A 571 -4.34 28.56 -40.86
N ASP A 572 -4.36 28.60 -39.53
CA ASP A 572 -5.47 29.19 -38.75
C ASP A 572 -6.83 28.52 -38.98
N ASP A 573 -6.82 27.22 -39.30
CA ASP A 573 -8.04 26.43 -39.47
C ASP A 573 -8.54 25.91 -38.12
N ARG A 574 -9.15 26.79 -37.33
CA ARG A 574 -9.72 26.43 -36.02
C ARG A 574 -10.80 25.35 -36.13
N THR A 575 -11.73 25.48 -37.08
CA THR A 575 -12.82 24.51 -37.25
C THR A 575 -12.29 23.12 -37.61
N GLY A 576 -11.27 23.05 -38.47
CA GLY A 576 -10.57 21.80 -38.80
C GLY A 576 -9.90 21.17 -37.59
N LEU A 577 -9.17 21.95 -36.78
CA LEU A 577 -8.55 21.48 -35.54
C LEU A 577 -9.57 20.90 -34.57
N GLU A 578 -10.67 21.61 -34.32
CA GLU A 578 -11.72 21.17 -33.41
C GLU A 578 -12.38 19.87 -33.90
N ALA A 579 -12.69 19.77 -35.20
CA ALA A 579 -13.23 18.56 -35.79
C ALA A 579 -12.24 17.37 -35.70
N ARG A 580 -10.95 17.63 -35.91
CA ARG A 580 -9.88 16.63 -35.85
C ARG A 580 -9.66 16.10 -34.44
N ILE A 581 -9.68 16.98 -33.43
CA ILE A 581 -9.62 16.63 -32.01
C ILE A 581 -10.84 15.79 -31.61
N ARG A 582 -12.05 16.24 -31.96
CA ARG A 582 -13.29 15.49 -31.65
C ARG A 582 -13.28 14.09 -32.26
N GLY A 583 -12.84 13.97 -33.51
CA GLY A 583 -12.69 12.67 -34.18
C GLY A 583 -11.70 11.75 -33.47
N HIS A 584 -10.56 12.29 -33.01
CA HIS A 584 -9.59 11.55 -32.20
C HIS A 584 -10.23 11.07 -30.88
N PHE A 585 -10.88 11.99 -30.15
CA PHE A 585 -11.52 11.69 -28.86
C PHE A 585 -12.58 10.62 -28.99
N GLN A 586 -13.45 10.72 -30.00
CA GLN A 586 -14.46 9.71 -30.27
C GLN A 586 -13.81 8.34 -30.50
N SER A 587 -12.72 8.27 -31.27
CA SER A 587 -12.05 7.01 -31.56
C SER A 587 -11.39 6.39 -30.32
N ILE A 588 -10.64 7.18 -29.55
CA ILE A 588 -9.84 6.67 -28.43
C ILE A 588 -10.67 6.42 -27.17
N LEU A 589 -11.59 7.31 -26.81
CA LEU A 589 -12.41 7.17 -25.59
C LEU A 589 -13.46 6.06 -25.68
N GLN A 590 -13.82 5.66 -26.90
CA GLN A 590 -14.71 4.53 -27.15
C GLN A 590 -13.96 3.19 -27.26
N SER A 591 -12.62 3.21 -27.19
CA SER A 591 -11.82 2.00 -27.12
C SER A 591 -11.80 1.47 -25.66
N ALA A 592 -12.36 0.29 -25.44
CA ALA A 592 -12.37 -0.44 -24.16
C ALA A 592 -12.88 0.32 -22.90
N PRO A 593 -14.13 0.83 -22.90
CA PRO A 593 -14.65 1.73 -21.85
C PRO A 593 -14.83 1.10 -20.46
N HIS A 594 -14.73 -0.22 -20.32
CA HIS A 594 -15.00 -0.91 -19.04
C HIS A 594 -13.80 -1.02 -18.11
N VAL A 595 -12.58 -0.84 -18.63
CA VAL A 595 -11.34 -1.02 -17.86
C VAL A 595 -10.60 0.30 -17.69
N ILE A 596 -10.75 1.22 -18.66
CA ILE A 596 -10.17 2.56 -18.57
C ILE A 596 -11.18 3.49 -17.87
N ASP A 597 -10.92 3.77 -16.60
CA ASP A 597 -11.81 4.57 -15.74
C ASP A 597 -11.30 6.00 -15.52
N GLU A 598 -10.12 6.34 -16.05
CA GLU A 598 -9.52 7.68 -15.93
C GLU A 598 -8.78 8.08 -17.21
N TRP A 599 -8.79 9.38 -17.53
CA TRP A 599 -8.08 9.94 -18.68
C TRP A 599 -7.34 11.23 -18.34
N ASP A 600 -6.06 11.29 -18.70
CA ASP A 600 -5.33 12.55 -18.83
C ASP A 600 -5.83 13.26 -20.09
N VAL A 601 -6.75 14.22 -19.91
CA VAL A 601 -7.32 14.99 -21.02
C VAL A 601 -6.28 15.97 -21.56
N LEU A 602 -5.59 16.66 -20.64
CA LEU A 602 -4.59 17.66 -20.96
C LEU A 602 -3.28 17.37 -20.22
N ASN A 603 -2.21 17.14 -20.97
CA ASN A 603 -0.89 16.84 -20.44
C ASN A 603 0.09 18.02 -20.62
N GLU A 604 0.83 18.34 -19.57
CA GLU A 604 1.94 19.32 -19.53
C GLU A 604 1.60 20.69 -20.14
N THR A 605 0.51 21.29 -19.69
CA THR A 605 -0.06 22.53 -20.25
C THR A 605 0.84 23.76 -20.09
N LEU A 606 1.78 23.74 -19.14
CA LEU A 606 2.72 24.84 -18.93
C LEU A 606 3.73 24.92 -20.06
N SER A 607 4.38 23.81 -20.40
CA SER A 607 5.45 23.77 -21.42
C SER A 607 4.90 23.50 -22.83
N ASN A 608 3.67 23.01 -22.95
CA ASN A 608 3.01 22.66 -24.21
C ASN A 608 1.68 23.42 -24.32
N ARG A 609 1.67 24.46 -25.17
CA ARG A 609 0.56 25.42 -25.24
C ARG A 609 0.37 26.04 -26.63
N ALA A 610 0.71 25.33 -27.71
CA ALA A 610 0.67 25.91 -29.07
C ALA A 610 -0.73 26.41 -29.47
N MET A 611 -1.77 25.58 -29.26
CA MET A 611 -3.16 25.93 -29.55
C MET A 611 -3.68 26.94 -28.53
N ARG A 612 -3.35 26.78 -27.24
CA ARG A 612 -3.74 27.70 -26.17
C ARG A 612 -3.14 29.10 -26.31
N GLU A 613 -1.90 29.23 -26.75
CA GLU A 613 -1.27 30.54 -27.02
C GLU A 613 -2.00 31.28 -28.14
N LYS A 614 -2.53 30.55 -29.12
CA LYS A 614 -3.23 31.13 -30.26
C LYS A 614 -4.69 31.49 -29.95
N TYR A 615 -5.42 30.58 -29.30
CA TYR A 615 -6.88 30.69 -29.12
C TYR A 615 -7.31 30.98 -27.68
N GLY A 616 -6.37 31.04 -26.73
CA GLY A 616 -6.60 31.27 -25.31
C GLY A 616 -6.99 30.00 -24.54
N ASN A 617 -7.01 30.10 -23.20
CA ASN A 617 -7.34 28.99 -22.30
C ASN A 617 -8.78 28.49 -22.44
N ILE A 618 -9.67 29.25 -23.07
CA ILE A 618 -11.09 28.91 -23.22
C ILE A 618 -11.29 27.56 -23.93
N ILE A 619 -10.38 27.18 -24.83
CA ILE A 619 -10.46 25.91 -25.58
C ILE A 619 -10.31 24.68 -24.69
N ILE A 620 -9.74 24.82 -23.48
CA ILE A 620 -9.68 23.71 -22.51
C ILE A 620 -11.09 23.24 -22.13
N LYS A 621 -12.04 24.17 -22.05
CA LYS A 621 -13.45 23.84 -21.76
C LYS A 621 -14.00 22.88 -22.80
N ASP A 622 -13.75 23.16 -24.07
CA ASP A 622 -14.22 22.34 -25.18
C ASP A 622 -13.61 20.93 -25.11
N TRP A 623 -12.31 20.82 -24.84
CA TRP A 623 -11.64 19.52 -24.70
C TRP A 623 -12.26 18.66 -23.58
N PHE A 624 -12.41 19.21 -22.38
CA PHE A 624 -13.01 18.46 -21.27
C PHE A 624 -14.49 18.12 -21.54
N GLN A 625 -15.25 19.01 -22.16
CA GLN A 625 -16.65 18.75 -22.53
C GLN A 625 -16.76 17.61 -23.54
N TRP A 626 -15.92 17.58 -24.58
CA TRP A 626 -15.92 16.49 -25.57
C TRP A 626 -15.45 15.18 -24.95
N ALA A 627 -14.45 15.22 -24.06
CA ALA A 627 -14.01 14.03 -23.34
C ALA A 627 -15.15 13.46 -22.48
N ARG A 628 -15.89 14.30 -21.75
CA ARG A 628 -17.07 13.89 -20.98
C ARG A 628 -18.19 13.34 -21.85
N GLU A 629 -18.41 13.89 -23.05
CA GLU A 629 -19.40 13.41 -24.01
C GLU A 629 -19.14 11.95 -24.41
N TYR A 630 -17.89 11.59 -24.69
CA TYR A 630 -17.52 10.24 -25.14
C TYR A 630 -17.19 9.27 -24.00
N ALA A 631 -16.77 9.75 -22.83
CA ALA A 631 -16.45 8.96 -21.65
C ALA A 631 -17.17 9.52 -20.39
N PRO A 632 -18.50 9.40 -20.30
CA PRO A 632 -19.30 10.05 -19.25
C PRO A 632 -18.96 9.57 -17.83
N GLN A 633 -18.51 8.32 -17.69
CA GLN A 633 -18.20 7.70 -16.40
C GLN A 633 -16.71 7.81 -16.01
N ALA A 634 -15.83 8.17 -16.95
CA ALA A 634 -14.40 8.24 -16.67
C ALA A 634 -14.06 9.53 -15.90
N LYS A 635 -13.05 9.45 -15.05
CA LYS A 635 -12.50 10.63 -14.38
C LYS A 635 -11.54 11.38 -15.31
N LEU A 636 -11.71 12.69 -15.43
CA LEU A 636 -10.99 13.53 -16.37
C LEU A 636 -9.96 14.41 -15.65
N TYR A 637 -8.70 14.26 -16.03
CA TYR A 637 -7.55 14.87 -15.36
C TYR A 637 -6.84 15.90 -16.25
N LEU A 638 -6.35 16.97 -15.62
CA LEU A 638 -5.19 17.73 -16.10
C LEU A 638 -3.95 17.15 -15.43
N ASN A 639 -2.93 16.79 -16.20
CA ASN A 639 -1.70 16.16 -15.70
C ASN A 639 -0.48 17.06 -15.99
N GLU A 640 0.32 17.38 -14.97
CA GLU A 640 1.42 18.36 -15.11
C GLU A 640 2.71 17.92 -14.40
N THR A 641 3.84 18.41 -14.93
CA THR A 641 5.20 18.03 -14.55
C THR A 641 5.99 19.17 -13.91
N GLY A 642 6.96 18.82 -13.07
CA GLY A 642 7.87 19.79 -12.44
C GLY A 642 7.17 20.79 -11.50
N ILE A 643 6.05 20.40 -10.90
CA ILE A 643 5.20 21.25 -10.04
C ILE A 643 5.30 20.91 -8.55
N ILE A 644 6.33 20.19 -8.12
CA ILE A 644 6.56 19.87 -6.71
C ILE A 644 8.03 20.03 -6.31
N GLY A 645 8.26 20.52 -5.09
CA GLY A 645 9.50 20.45 -4.32
C GLY A 645 10.57 21.49 -4.63
N LEU A 646 10.59 22.07 -5.84
CA LEU A 646 11.69 22.95 -6.27
C LEU A 646 11.27 24.18 -7.11
N ASN A 647 9.99 24.27 -7.53
CA ASN A 647 9.58 25.18 -8.62
C ASN A 647 8.36 26.06 -8.27
N PRO A 648 8.47 27.00 -7.32
CA PRO A 648 7.35 27.84 -6.90
C PRO A 648 6.75 28.69 -8.04
N SER A 649 7.56 29.03 -9.05
CA SER A 649 7.09 29.75 -10.25
C SER A 649 6.17 28.88 -11.13
N LYS A 650 6.47 27.58 -11.28
CA LYS A 650 5.61 26.64 -12.00
C LYS A 650 4.33 26.34 -11.26
N VAL A 651 4.39 26.20 -9.93
CA VAL A 651 3.19 26.06 -9.08
C VAL A 651 2.27 27.26 -9.30
N SER A 652 2.82 28.48 -9.23
CA SER A 652 2.06 29.71 -9.49
C SER A 652 1.49 29.77 -10.91
N ALA A 653 2.25 29.34 -11.92
CA ALA A 653 1.80 29.31 -13.30
C ALA A 653 0.68 28.28 -13.53
N LEU A 654 0.76 27.09 -12.92
CA LEU A 654 -0.29 26.09 -13.01
C LEU A 654 -1.56 26.56 -12.31
N LYS A 655 -1.45 27.18 -11.13
CA LYS A 655 -2.59 27.80 -10.44
C LYS A 655 -3.31 28.79 -11.33
N ALA A 656 -2.59 29.65 -12.06
CA ALA A 656 -3.22 30.58 -13.00
C ALA A 656 -4.00 29.86 -14.13
N VAL A 657 -3.57 28.67 -14.56
CA VAL A 657 -4.34 27.84 -15.52
C VAL A 657 -5.55 27.20 -14.84
N LEU A 658 -5.41 26.67 -13.63
CA LEU A 658 -6.50 26.07 -12.86
C LEU A 658 -7.57 27.11 -12.49
N ASP A 659 -7.17 28.31 -12.07
CA ASP A 659 -8.07 29.44 -11.83
C ASP A 659 -8.84 29.78 -13.10
N SER A 660 -8.16 29.84 -14.25
CA SER A 660 -8.80 30.04 -15.54
C SER A 660 -9.77 28.90 -15.91
N MET A 661 -9.48 27.65 -15.55
CA MET A 661 -10.40 26.53 -15.75
C MET A 661 -11.65 26.65 -14.84
N VAL A 662 -11.48 27.07 -13.59
CA VAL A 662 -12.59 27.33 -12.66
C VAL A 662 -13.47 28.49 -13.17
N ASP A 663 -12.86 29.62 -13.55
CA ASP A 663 -13.55 30.80 -14.08
C ASP A 663 -14.35 30.48 -15.36
N ASN A 664 -13.80 29.62 -16.22
CA ASN A 664 -14.47 29.17 -17.44
C ASN A 664 -15.45 28.00 -17.22
N GLN A 665 -15.63 27.54 -15.97
CA GLN A 665 -16.49 26.41 -15.61
C GLN A 665 -16.14 25.14 -16.39
N VAL A 666 -14.86 24.79 -16.43
CA VAL A 666 -14.40 23.51 -16.99
C VAL A 666 -14.79 22.38 -16.04
N GLU A 667 -15.44 21.34 -16.56
CA GLU A 667 -15.81 20.15 -15.78
C GLU A 667 -14.65 19.13 -15.79
N PHE A 668 -13.77 19.24 -14.79
CA PHE A 668 -12.67 18.28 -14.55
C PHE A 668 -12.79 17.65 -13.16
N ASP A 669 -12.31 16.43 -13.03
CA ASP A 669 -12.42 15.65 -11.78
C ASP A 669 -11.13 15.70 -10.95
N GLY A 670 -9.97 15.80 -11.61
CA GLY A 670 -8.72 15.69 -10.90
C GLY A 670 -7.51 16.41 -11.51
N ILE A 671 -6.47 16.49 -10.68
CA ILE A 671 -5.16 17.07 -10.98
C ILE A 671 -4.11 15.95 -10.82
N GLY A 672 -3.45 15.60 -11.91
CA GLY A 672 -2.34 14.67 -11.95
C GLY A 672 -1.01 15.38 -11.70
N ILE A 673 -0.23 14.84 -10.77
CA ILE A 673 1.10 15.32 -10.41
C ILE A 673 2.10 14.27 -10.90
N GLN A 674 2.72 14.51 -12.05
CA GLN A 674 3.63 13.53 -12.67
C GLN A 674 4.72 13.08 -11.70
N SER A 675 5.33 14.03 -10.99
CA SER A 675 6.38 13.74 -9.99
C SER A 675 7.64 13.09 -10.57
N HIS A 676 8.05 13.51 -11.77
CA HIS A 676 9.43 13.36 -12.24
C HIS A 676 10.35 14.25 -11.39
N ILE A 677 11.03 13.67 -10.40
CA ILE A 677 11.78 14.44 -9.39
C ILE A 677 13.11 15.01 -9.93
N GLY A 678 13.63 14.41 -11.00
CA GLY A 678 14.92 14.80 -11.58
C GLY A 678 16.12 14.44 -10.70
N ASP A 679 17.26 15.09 -10.94
CA ASP A 679 18.55 14.81 -10.28
C ASP A 679 18.86 15.77 -9.12
N ASN A 680 17.84 16.45 -8.58
CA ASN A 680 17.98 17.34 -7.44
C ASN A 680 17.42 16.72 -6.16
N TYR A 681 18.04 17.08 -5.04
CA TYR A 681 17.55 16.70 -3.71
C TYR A 681 16.34 17.55 -3.38
N THR A 682 15.22 16.89 -3.10
CA THR A 682 13.94 17.53 -2.86
C THR A 682 13.55 17.37 -1.40
N ASP A 683 13.12 18.45 -0.74
CA ASP A 683 12.51 18.36 0.59
C ASP A 683 11.07 17.90 0.46
N ILE A 684 10.70 16.90 1.24
CA ILE A 684 9.33 16.41 1.31
C ILE A 684 8.38 17.41 1.97
N GLU A 685 8.87 18.31 2.83
CA GLU A 685 8.06 19.39 3.40
C GLU A 685 7.70 20.44 2.32
N ASP A 686 8.61 20.70 1.37
CA ASP A 686 8.34 21.56 0.21
C ASP A 686 7.34 20.89 -0.75
N VAL A 687 7.50 19.57 -0.99
CA VAL A 687 6.51 18.80 -1.75
C VAL A 687 5.13 18.85 -1.09
N TYR A 688 5.06 18.74 0.25
CA TYR A 688 3.79 18.85 0.97
C TYR A 688 3.14 20.22 0.77
N ALA A 689 3.91 21.30 0.88
CA ALA A 689 3.40 22.65 0.67
C ALA A 689 2.81 22.82 -0.75
N ASP A 690 3.52 22.35 -1.78
CA ASP A 690 3.05 22.43 -3.17
C ASP A 690 1.79 21.58 -3.40
N LEU A 691 1.72 20.36 -2.83
CA LEU A 691 0.53 19.52 -2.95
C LEU A 691 -0.70 20.15 -2.28
N MET A 692 -0.51 20.88 -1.16
CA MET A 692 -1.60 21.57 -0.48
C MET A 692 -2.16 22.76 -1.27
N GLU A 693 -1.33 23.44 -2.08
CA GLU A 693 -1.80 24.48 -3.00
C GLU A 693 -2.78 23.92 -4.04
N PHE A 694 -2.57 22.68 -4.51
CA PHE A 694 -3.48 22.02 -5.46
C PHE A 694 -4.69 21.37 -4.78
N ALA A 695 -4.53 20.83 -3.56
CA ALA A 695 -5.63 20.28 -2.78
C ALA A 695 -6.75 21.30 -2.53
N ALA A 696 -6.41 22.59 -2.45
CA ALA A 696 -7.36 23.69 -2.23
C ALA A 696 -8.44 23.82 -3.33
N TYR A 697 -8.21 23.27 -4.54
CA TYR A 697 -9.23 23.24 -5.59
C TYR A 697 -10.35 22.21 -5.35
N GLY A 698 -10.23 21.36 -4.32
CA GLY A 698 -11.26 20.38 -3.95
C GLY A 698 -11.44 19.25 -4.96
N LYS A 699 -10.42 19.00 -5.79
CA LYS A 699 -10.40 17.97 -6.83
C LYS A 699 -9.68 16.72 -6.36
N GLU A 700 -9.94 15.59 -7.03
CA GLU A 700 -9.11 14.40 -6.86
C GLU A 700 -7.68 14.71 -7.28
N MET A 701 -6.70 14.11 -6.61
CA MET A 701 -5.30 14.24 -6.95
C MET A 701 -4.66 12.86 -7.08
N LYS A 702 -3.57 12.80 -7.84
CA LYS A 702 -2.86 11.54 -8.06
C LYS A 702 -1.40 11.80 -8.37
N ILE A 703 -0.51 11.01 -7.76
CA ILE A 703 0.86 10.92 -8.26
C ILE A 703 0.83 10.00 -9.47
N THR A 704 1.15 10.51 -10.66
CA THR A 704 0.84 9.83 -11.93
C THR A 704 2.04 9.19 -12.62
N GLU A 705 3.26 9.69 -12.39
CA GLU A 705 4.46 9.30 -13.17
C GLU A 705 5.74 9.31 -12.30
N PHE A 706 5.66 8.86 -11.04
CA PHE A 706 6.78 8.96 -10.10
C PHE A 706 8.01 8.20 -10.61
N ASP A 707 9.09 8.94 -10.79
CA ASP A 707 10.44 8.45 -10.96
C ASP A 707 11.45 9.49 -10.44
N MET A 708 12.72 9.11 -10.38
CA MET A 708 13.82 10.02 -10.02
C MET A 708 14.81 10.10 -11.17
N GLY A 709 15.71 11.09 -11.14
CA GLY A 709 16.77 11.21 -12.13
C GLY A 709 17.82 10.08 -12.04
N ALA A 710 18.49 9.81 -13.16
CA ALA A 710 19.45 8.69 -13.28
C ALA A 710 20.74 8.89 -12.45
N GLY A 711 21.05 10.12 -12.06
CA GLY A 711 22.14 10.45 -11.14
C GLY A 711 21.77 10.12 -9.69
N ILE A 712 20.61 10.59 -9.23
CA ILE A 712 20.15 10.40 -7.85
C ILE A 712 19.72 8.96 -7.56
N SER A 713 19.04 8.30 -8.49
CA SER A 713 18.57 6.91 -8.36
C SER A 713 19.69 5.87 -8.15
N LYS A 714 20.97 6.27 -8.27
CA LYS A 714 22.12 5.42 -7.90
C LYS A 714 22.49 5.54 -6.43
N ASP A 715 22.07 6.60 -5.76
CA ASP A 715 22.20 6.73 -4.30
C ASP A 715 21.06 5.91 -3.66
N ARG A 716 21.38 4.66 -3.32
CA ARG A 716 20.47 3.70 -2.67
C ARG A 716 19.69 4.31 -1.51
N GLU A 717 20.35 5.12 -0.69
CA GLU A 717 19.75 5.64 0.55
C GLU A 717 18.81 6.80 0.27
N TYR A 718 19.20 7.70 -0.64
CA TYR A 718 18.30 8.76 -1.08
C TYR A 718 17.08 8.15 -1.76
N GLU A 719 17.29 7.29 -2.76
CA GLU A 719 16.22 6.71 -3.55
C GLU A 719 15.23 5.94 -2.65
N SER A 720 15.72 5.14 -1.71
CA SER A 720 14.86 4.43 -0.76
C SER A 720 14.14 5.37 0.19
N SER A 721 14.84 6.33 0.80
CA SER A 721 14.24 7.27 1.76
C SER A 721 13.22 8.20 1.12
N PHE A 722 13.54 8.74 -0.05
CA PHE A 722 12.66 9.63 -0.79
C PHE A 722 11.44 8.89 -1.35
N THR A 723 11.61 7.67 -1.88
CA THR A 723 10.47 6.83 -2.30
C THR A 723 9.53 6.56 -1.13
N ARG A 724 10.06 6.12 0.02
CA ARG A 724 9.28 5.91 1.25
C ARG A 724 8.50 7.18 1.62
N ASP A 725 9.19 8.32 1.68
CA ASP A 725 8.63 9.57 2.16
C ASP A 725 7.58 10.13 1.19
N MET A 726 7.80 10.04 -0.12
CA MET A 726 6.79 10.37 -1.14
C MET A 726 5.55 9.49 -1.05
N MET A 727 5.70 8.19 -0.83
CA MET A 727 4.57 7.27 -0.66
C MET A 727 3.78 7.59 0.60
N ILE A 728 4.45 7.80 1.74
CA ILE A 728 3.82 8.18 3.01
C ILE A 728 3.04 9.48 2.86
N LEU A 729 3.69 10.52 2.30
CA LEU A 729 3.07 11.82 2.12
C LEU A 729 1.82 11.70 1.24
N SER A 730 1.95 11.06 0.09
CA SER A 730 0.88 10.90 -0.89
C SER A 730 -0.29 10.10 -0.31
N PHE A 731 0.00 8.99 0.37
CA PHE A 731 -1.03 8.17 1.01
C PHE A 731 -1.72 8.92 2.16
N SER A 732 -1.07 9.88 2.82
CA SER A 732 -1.67 10.66 3.91
C SER A 732 -2.68 11.73 3.47
N ILE A 733 -2.53 12.28 2.27
CA ILE A 733 -3.36 13.42 1.80
C ILE A 733 -4.69 12.88 1.26
N GLU A 734 -5.81 13.31 1.88
CA GLU A 734 -7.15 12.79 1.60
C GLU A 734 -7.51 12.78 0.11
N ASN A 735 -7.26 13.88 -0.60
CA ASN A 735 -7.62 14.03 -2.01
C ASN A 735 -6.74 13.20 -2.96
N ILE A 736 -5.59 12.71 -2.51
CA ILE A 736 -4.77 11.81 -3.32
C ILE A 736 -5.38 10.41 -3.25
N ASN A 737 -5.67 9.76 -4.38
CA ASN A 737 -6.27 8.41 -4.39
C ASN A 737 -5.45 7.37 -5.15
N GLY A 738 -4.26 7.74 -5.63
CA GLY A 738 -3.34 6.80 -6.24
C GLY A 738 -1.91 7.30 -6.35
N PHE A 739 -1.01 6.35 -6.53
CA PHE A 739 0.42 6.54 -6.71
C PHE A 739 0.93 5.61 -7.82
N TYR A 740 1.38 6.21 -8.92
CA TYR A 740 1.82 5.51 -10.11
C TYR A 740 3.29 5.78 -10.33
N MET A 741 4.08 4.71 -10.45
CA MET A 741 5.47 4.82 -10.86
C MET A 741 5.56 4.88 -12.38
N TRP A 742 6.46 5.67 -12.96
CA TRP A 742 6.64 5.70 -14.42
C TRP A 742 7.47 4.52 -14.96
N GLY A 743 7.21 3.34 -14.41
CA GLY A 743 7.92 2.10 -14.64
C GLY A 743 8.52 1.55 -13.35
N PHE A 744 8.58 0.22 -13.26
CA PHE A 744 8.96 -0.49 -12.03
C PHE A 744 10.24 -1.32 -12.18
N HIS A 745 10.74 -1.49 -13.41
CA HIS A 745 11.96 -2.25 -13.72
C HIS A 745 12.93 -1.41 -14.54
N SER A 746 14.15 -1.24 -14.02
CA SER A 746 15.14 -0.31 -14.57
C SER A 746 15.47 -0.61 -16.03
N GLY A 747 15.62 -1.87 -16.44
CA GLY A 747 15.94 -2.24 -17.83
C GLY A 747 14.78 -2.09 -18.81
N MET A 748 13.60 -1.69 -18.32
CA MET A 748 12.41 -1.38 -19.12
C MET A 748 12.00 0.09 -19.02
N HIS A 749 12.67 0.86 -18.15
CA HIS A 749 12.48 2.29 -17.94
C HIS A 749 13.26 3.12 -18.98
N TRP A 750 12.70 4.26 -19.41
CA TRP A 750 13.32 5.15 -20.40
C TRP A 750 14.65 5.77 -19.92
N LEU A 751 14.77 6.04 -18.62
CA LEU A 751 15.98 6.56 -17.96
C LEU A 751 16.87 5.47 -17.32
N LYS A 752 16.51 4.18 -17.47
CA LYS A 752 17.22 3.03 -16.88
C LYS A 752 17.35 3.03 -15.35
N ASN A 753 16.30 3.43 -14.64
CA ASN A 753 16.37 3.74 -13.21
C ASN A 753 15.01 3.68 -12.48
N ALA A 754 14.31 2.55 -12.58
CA ALA A 754 13.03 2.40 -11.90
C ALA A 754 13.19 2.22 -10.39
N SER A 755 12.14 2.57 -9.63
CA SER A 755 12.18 2.58 -8.17
C SER A 755 12.02 1.21 -7.49
N ILE A 756 11.59 0.15 -8.17
CA ILE A 756 11.36 -1.17 -7.50
C ILE A 756 12.42 -2.21 -7.86
N LEU A 757 12.65 -2.46 -9.15
CA LEU A 757 13.52 -3.54 -9.63
C LEU A 757 14.72 -3.01 -10.43
N ASN A 758 15.88 -3.63 -10.19
CA ASN A 758 17.07 -3.46 -11.02
C ASN A 758 16.90 -4.12 -12.39
N ASP A 759 17.79 -3.81 -13.34
CA ASP A 759 17.84 -4.39 -14.69
C ASP A 759 17.90 -5.94 -14.70
N ASP A 760 18.45 -6.54 -13.65
CA ASP A 760 18.63 -7.98 -13.48
C ASP A 760 17.47 -8.65 -12.70
N TRP A 761 16.42 -7.89 -12.40
CA TRP A 761 15.23 -8.29 -11.62
C TRP A 761 15.46 -8.49 -10.13
N THR A 762 16.61 -8.06 -9.59
CA THR A 762 16.79 -7.98 -8.14
C THR A 762 15.98 -6.82 -7.54
N LEU A 763 15.51 -6.99 -6.30
CA LEU A 763 14.76 -5.98 -5.57
C LEU A 763 15.69 -4.84 -5.13
N LYS A 764 15.25 -3.60 -5.31
CA LYS A 764 15.95 -2.41 -4.82
C LYS A 764 15.53 -2.09 -3.38
N ALA A 765 16.36 -1.31 -2.68
CA ALA A 765 16.02 -0.80 -1.35
C ALA A 765 14.72 0.02 -1.35
N SER A 766 14.46 0.82 -2.38
CA SER A 766 13.17 1.50 -2.60
C SER A 766 12.02 0.52 -2.91
N GLY A 767 12.31 -0.63 -3.51
CA GLY A 767 11.34 -1.71 -3.71
C GLY A 767 10.98 -2.44 -2.41
N GLU A 768 11.94 -2.64 -1.51
CA GLU A 768 11.69 -3.13 -0.15
C GLU A 768 10.80 -2.15 0.64
N GLN A 769 11.02 -0.83 0.52
CA GLN A 769 10.14 0.19 1.10
C GLN A 769 8.71 0.06 0.55
N TYR A 770 8.56 -0.12 -0.76
CA TYR A 770 7.25 -0.31 -1.38
C TYR A 770 6.53 -1.55 -0.84
N LEU A 771 7.21 -2.69 -0.80
CA LEU A 771 6.64 -3.95 -0.31
C LEU A 771 6.24 -3.86 1.16
N ASP A 772 7.11 -3.30 2.02
CA ASP A 772 6.81 -3.16 3.45
C ASP A 772 5.67 -2.17 3.69
N LEU A 773 5.64 -1.02 3.00
CA LEU A 773 4.55 -0.07 3.16
C LEU A 773 3.22 -0.64 2.66
N VAL A 774 3.14 -1.15 1.43
CA VAL A 774 1.86 -1.51 0.79
C VAL A 774 1.31 -2.85 1.30
N TYR A 775 2.17 -3.87 1.43
CA TYR A 775 1.76 -5.24 1.71
C TYR A 775 2.01 -5.70 3.15
N ASN A 776 2.69 -4.88 3.96
CA ASN A 776 2.78 -5.07 5.40
C ASN A 776 2.06 -3.94 6.15
N LYS A 777 2.64 -2.74 6.26
CA LYS A 777 2.13 -1.68 7.17
C LYS A 777 0.73 -1.18 6.81
N TRP A 778 0.43 -1.07 5.52
CA TRP A 778 -0.86 -0.64 5.01
C TRP A 778 -1.77 -1.80 4.60
N TRP A 779 -1.48 -3.02 5.05
CA TRP A 779 -2.27 -4.21 4.72
C TRP A 779 -2.95 -4.78 5.97
N THR A 780 -4.28 -4.79 5.99
CA THR A 780 -5.07 -5.27 7.13
C THR A 780 -5.05 -6.80 7.19
N GLN A 781 -4.57 -7.33 8.31
CA GLN A 781 -4.64 -8.75 8.69
C GLN A 781 -4.89 -8.81 10.20
N GLU A 782 -6.16 -8.81 10.58
CA GLU A 782 -6.59 -8.70 11.98
C GLU A 782 -7.38 -9.94 12.37
N SER A 783 -7.30 -10.33 13.64
CA SER A 783 -8.10 -11.42 14.18
C SER A 783 -8.55 -11.15 15.60
N GLY A 784 -9.65 -11.79 16.00
CA GLY A 784 -10.19 -11.65 17.33
C GLY A 784 -11.41 -12.52 17.56
N GLN A 785 -12.11 -12.28 18.66
CA GLN A 785 -13.31 -13.04 19.02
C GLN A 785 -14.50 -12.11 19.19
N THR A 786 -15.69 -12.61 18.89
CA THR A 786 -16.92 -11.88 19.14
C THR A 786 -17.25 -11.80 20.63
N GLY A 787 -17.79 -10.66 21.07
CA GLY A 787 -18.33 -10.49 22.42
C GLY A 787 -19.67 -11.19 22.63
N THR A 788 -20.27 -10.99 23.80
CA THR A 788 -21.59 -11.55 24.18
C THR A 788 -22.74 -11.10 23.26
N ASP A 789 -22.56 -9.99 22.55
CA ASP A 789 -23.53 -9.46 21.58
C ASP A 789 -23.25 -9.95 20.15
N GLY A 790 -22.33 -10.91 19.97
CA GLY A 790 -21.98 -11.51 18.70
C GLY A 790 -21.12 -10.62 17.81
N LYS A 791 -20.53 -9.53 18.35
CA LYS A 791 -19.79 -8.56 17.55
C LYS A 791 -18.30 -8.59 17.77
N PHE A 792 -17.56 -8.36 16.69
CA PHE A 792 -16.13 -8.06 16.69
C PHE A 792 -15.91 -6.80 15.86
N THR A 793 -15.18 -5.83 16.41
CA THR A 793 -14.86 -4.57 15.73
C THR A 793 -13.35 -4.40 15.67
N THR A 794 -12.84 -4.03 14.51
CA THR A 794 -11.43 -3.68 14.30
C THR A 794 -11.30 -2.48 13.35
N ARG A 795 -10.12 -1.88 13.24
CA ARG A 795 -9.83 -0.81 12.28
C ARG A 795 -8.96 -1.33 11.14
N GLY A 796 -9.46 -1.22 9.92
CA GLY A 796 -8.76 -1.66 8.71
C GLY A 796 -8.61 -0.55 7.67
N TYR A 797 -7.73 -0.74 6.70
CA TYR A 797 -7.59 0.11 5.51
C TYR A 797 -8.74 -0.12 4.51
N TYR A 798 -9.16 0.91 3.78
CA TYR A 798 -10.20 0.73 2.76
C TYR A 798 -9.77 -0.20 1.62
N GLY A 799 -10.65 -1.11 1.22
CA GLY A 799 -10.38 -2.14 0.22
C GLY A 799 -11.32 -3.34 0.30
N GLN A 800 -10.92 -4.44 -0.33
CA GLN A 800 -11.69 -5.69 -0.37
C GLN A 800 -11.12 -6.71 0.60
N TYR A 801 -12.00 -7.53 1.17
CA TYR A 801 -11.70 -8.45 2.27
C TYR A 801 -12.30 -9.83 2.06
N ASP A 802 -11.58 -10.85 2.54
CA ASP A 802 -12.16 -12.11 2.97
C ASP A 802 -12.27 -12.10 4.51
N ILE A 803 -13.49 -12.21 5.03
CA ILE A 803 -13.76 -12.25 6.46
C ILE A 803 -14.28 -13.63 6.82
N THR A 804 -13.53 -14.33 7.67
CA THR A 804 -13.84 -15.69 8.11
C THR A 804 -14.31 -15.67 9.56
N ALA A 805 -15.44 -16.32 9.84
CA ALA A 805 -15.87 -16.58 11.21
C ALA A 805 -15.92 -18.10 11.47
N THR A 806 -15.47 -18.51 12.66
CA THR A 806 -15.44 -19.91 13.10
C THR A 806 -15.98 -20.04 14.52
N ALA A 807 -16.96 -20.92 14.72
CA ALA A 807 -17.45 -21.30 16.04
C ALA A 807 -17.94 -22.75 16.04
N LEU A 808 -17.71 -23.47 17.15
CA LEU A 808 -18.16 -24.85 17.32
C LEU A 808 -17.78 -25.79 16.16
N GLY A 809 -16.60 -25.58 15.57
CA GLY A 809 -16.09 -26.37 14.43
C GLY A 809 -16.76 -26.08 13.08
N GLN A 810 -17.64 -25.07 12.99
CA GLN A 810 -18.19 -24.57 11.74
C GLN A 810 -17.48 -23.28 11.33
N THR A 811 -17.18 -23.15 10.04
CA THR A 811 -16.49 -21.98 9.48
C THR A 811 -17.27 -21.42 8.30
N LYS A 812 -17.30 -20.09 8.17
CA LYS A 812 -17.84 -19.40 7.00
C LYS A 812 -16.99 -18.18 6.65
N THR A 813 -16.63 -18.07 5.38
CA THR A 813 -15.96 -16.90 4.82
C THR A 813 -16.94 -16.09 3.97
N VAL A 814 -16.94 -14.77 4.13
CA VAL A 814 -17.67 -13.82 3.29
C VAL A 814 -16.71 -12.85 2.63
N GLU A 815 -17.03 -12.44 1.41
CA GLU A 815 -16.30 -11.38 0.71
C GLU A 815 -17.00 -10.05 0.99
N ALA A 816 -16.23 -9.01 1.29
CA ALA A 816 -16.77 -7.70 1.62
C ALA A 816 -15.93 -6.57 1.02
N ASP A 817 -16.60 -5.54 0.51
CA ASP A 817 -15.99 -4.26 0.17
C ASP A 817 -16.13 -3.31 1.35
N PHE A 818 -15.04 -2.64 1.69
CA PHE A 818 -14.95 -1.72 2.81
C PHE A 818 -14.43 -0.37 2.33
N SER A 819 -15.27 0.67 2.41
CA SER A 819 -14.98 1.98 1.83
C SER A 819 -15.33 3.12 2.78
N LYS A 820 -14.69 4.28 2.57
CA LYS A 820 -14.91 5.48 3.38
C LYS A 820 -16.38 5.96 3.24
N GLY A 821 -17.00 6.29 4.37
CA GLY A 821 -18.36 6.84 4.40
C GLY A 821 -19.50 5.85 4.14
N GLN A 822 -19.21 4.55 3.97
CA GLN A 822 -20.21 3.49 3.80
C GLN A 822 -20.56 2.81 5.13
N ASN A 823 -21.67 2.07 5.17
CA ASN A 823 -21.99 1.21 6.31
C ASN A 823 -21.12 -0.04 6.27
N ASN A 824 -20.06 -0.02 7.06
CA ASN A 824 -19.06 -1.06 7.12
C ASN A 824 -19.40 -2.16 8.15
N THR A 825 -20.67 -2.59 8.15
CA THR A 825 -21.17 -3.69 8.99
C THR A 825 -21.36 -4.94 8.15
N ILE A 826 -20.64 -6.00 8.51
CA ILE A 826 -20.67 -7.30 7.82
C ILE A 826 -21.35 -8.31 8.73
N VAL A 827 -22.43 -8.93 8.24
CA VAL A 827 -23.19 -9.95 8.98
C VAL A 827 -22.84 -11.34 8.47
N ILE A 828 -22.37 -12.22 9.35
CA ILE A 828 -22.01 -13.60 9.05
C ILE A 828 -22.93 -14.54 9.83
N THR A 829 -23.78 -15.27 9.10
CA THR A 829 -24.61 -16.35 9.68
C THR A 829 -23.88 -17.69 9.60
N LEU A 830 -23.53 -18.26 10.75
CA LEU A 830 -22.93 -19.60 10.86
C LEU A 830 -24.02 -20.69 10.91
N PRO A 831 -23.80 -21.86 10.29
CA PRO A 831 -24.72 -22.99 10.33
C PRO A 831 -24.62 -23.77 11.65
N VAL A 832 -24.64 -23.06 12.77
CA VAL A 832 -24.68 -23.61 14.13
C VAL A 832 -26.02 -23.26 14.75
N GLU A 833 -26.47 -24.09 15.69
CA GLU A 833 -27.61 -23.79 16.55
C GLU A 833 -27.09 -23.67 17.97
N LEU A 834 -27.06 -22.46 18.51
CA LEU A 834 -26.74 -22.28 19.91
C LEU A 834 -27.95 -22.71 20.74
N PRO A 835 -27.75 -23.39 21.89
CA PRO A 835 -28.83 -23.57 22.84
C PRO A 835 -29.35 -22.18 23.24
N PRO A 836 -30.67 -21.98 23.34
CA PRO A 836 -31.23 -20.67 23.67
C PRO A 836 -30.63 -20.17 24.97
N THR A 837 -30.15 -18.92 24.97
CA THR A 837 -29.56 -18.28 26.14
C THR A 837 -30.58 -18.28 27.27
N GLU A 838 -30.28 -18.96 28.37
CA GLU A 838 -31.20 -19.04 29.51
C GLU A 838 -31.27 -17.66 30.18
N VAL A 839 -32.34 -16.90 29.93
CA VAL A 839 -32.60 -15.64 30.63
C VAL A 839 -32.96 -15.97 32.08
N VAL A 840 -32.04 -15.72 33.02
CA VAL A 840 -32.32 -15.85 34.45
C VAL A 840 -33.17 -14.66 34.91
N LEU A 841 -34.39 -14.92 35.39
CA LEU A 841 -35.31 -13.90 35.89
C LEU A 841 -34.72 -13.18 37.12
N GLY A 842 -34.58 -11.86 37.02
CA GLY A 842 -34.08 -11.00 38.10
C GLY A 842 -35.02 -10.93 39.31
N THR A 843 -34.49 -10.49 40.45
CA THR A 843 -35.26 -10.32 41.69
C THR A 843 -35.59 -8.84 41.92
N PRO A 844 -36.87 -8.43 42.05
CA PRO A 844 -37.23 -7.04 42.29
C PRO A 844 -36.83 -6.57 43.69
N VAL A 845 -36.46 -5.29 43.82
CA VAL A 845 -36.12 -4.66 45.11
C VAL A 845 -37.28 -3.75 45.52
N LEU A 846 -38.05 -4.18 46.51
CA LEU A 846 -39.25 -3.47 47.00
C LEU A 846 -38.92 -2.43 48.08
N ARG A 847 -39.64 -1.31 48.09
CA ARG A 847 -39.51 -0.23 49.08
C ARG A 847 -40.89 0.28 49.50
N VAL A 848 -40.95 0.88 50.69
CA VAL A 848 -42.11 1.67 51.16
C VAL A 848 -41.78 3.14 50.95
N ASP A 849 -42.56 3.83 50.13
CA ASP A 849 -42.34 5.25 49.82
C ASP A 849 -42.99 6.16 50.86
N SER A 850 -44.22 5.84 51.26
CA SER A 850 -44.96 6.59 52.27
C SER A 850 -46.08 5.78 52.91
N VAL A 851 -46.49 6.19 54.10
CA VAL A 851 -47.67 5.67 54.82
C VAL A 851 -48.68 6.78 55.00
N GLY A 852 -49.96 6.48 54.84
CA GLY A 852 -51.06 7.44 54.98
C GLY A 852 -52.29 6.82 55.65
N ASP A 853 -53.39 7.58 55.66
CA ASP A 853 -54.66 7.12 56.23
C ASP A 853 -55.20 5.94 55.44
N ALA A 854 -55.23 4.78 56.09
CA ALA A 854 -55.66 3.50 55.51
C ALA A 854 -54.90 3.09 54.22
N GLN A 855 -53.68 3.58 54.01
CA GLN A 855 -52.91 3.30 52.79
C GLN A 855 -51.38 3.26 52.97
N VAL A 856 -50.69 2.52 52.09
CA VAL A 856 -49.22 2.44 51.99
C VAL A 856 -48.81 2.51 50.52
N ALA A 857 -47.94 3.45 50.17
CA ALA A 857 -47.35 3.54 48.84
C ALA A 857 -46.05 2.73 48.75
N LEU A 858 -45.95 1.89 47.73
CA LEU A 858 -44.82 1.00 47.46
C LEU A 858 -44.20 1.31 46.10
N SER A 859 -42.88 1.14 45.99
CA SER A 859 -42.14 1.17 44.72
C SER A 859 -41.15 0.01 44.61
N TRP A 860 -40.78 -0.38 43.40
CA TRP A 860 -39.74 -1.39 43.18
C TRP A 860 -38.95 -1.17 41.89
N GLU A 861 -37.69 -1.60 41.91
CA GLU A 861 -36.82 -1.54 40.72
C GLU A 861 -37.23 -2.60 39.67
N PRO A 862 -37.05 -2.32 38.36
CA PRO A 862 -37.27 -3.28 37.30
C PRO A 862 -36.38 -4.53 37.44
N ALA A 863 -36.99 -5.72 37.41
CA ALA A 863 -36.27 -7.00 37.35
C ALA A 863 -36.01 -7.41 35.89
N ILE A 864 -34.76 -7.78 35.59
CA ILE A 864 -34.36 -8.31 34.26
C ILE A 864 -35.23 -9.51 33.89
N GLY A 865 -35.82 -9.49 32.70
CA GLY A 865 -36.66 -10.58 32.17
C GLY A 865 -38.10 -10.62 32.69
N ALA A 866 -38.53 -9.69 33.55
CA ALA A 866 -39.89 -9.64 34.09
C ALA A 866 -40.88 -8.96 33.13
N THR A 867 -42.02 -9.60 32.88
CA THR A 867 -43.13 -9.08 32.05
C THR A 867 -44.29 -8.53 32.88
N GLY A 868 -44.29 -8.78 34.19
CA GLY A 868 -45.27 -8.26 35.13
C GLY A 868 -44.86 -8.48 36.58
N TYR A 869 -45.59 -7.81 37.47
CA TYR A 869 -45.38 -7.84 38.91
C TYR A 869 -46.70 -8.08 39.64
N THR A 870 -46.67 -8.91 40.67
CA THR A 870 -47.81 -9.15 41.56
C THR A 870 -47.45 -8.71 42.96
N ILE A 871 -48.25 -7.82 43.55
CA ILE A 871 -48.09 -7.32 44.91
C ILE A 871 -48.88 -8.24 45.86
N TYR A 872 -48.23 -8.69 46.93
CA TYR A 872 -48.84 -9.48 47.99
C TYR A 872 -48.80 -8.73 49.32
N GLN A 873 -49.81 -8.96 50.16
CA GLN A 873 -49.91 -8.39 51.50
C GLN A 873 -50.22 -9.46 52.56
N SER A 874 -49.67 -9.26 53.77
CA SER A 874 -49.96 -10.10 54.93
C SER A 874 -49.96 -9.27 56.22
N VAL A 875 -50.78 -9.67 57.20
CA VAL A 875 -50.71 -9.17 58.58
C VAL A 875 -49.84 -10.04 59.50
N THR A 876 -49.31 -11.14 58.96
CA THR A 876 -48.44 -12.10 59.67
C THR A 876 -47.04 -12.06 59.07
N ALA A 877 -46.04 -11.78 59.92
CA ALA A 877 -44.64 -11.73 59.52
C ALA A 877 -44.18 -13.04 58.86
N GLY A 878 -43.43 -12.94 57.76
CA GLY A 878 -42.83 -14.10 57.08
C GLY A 878 -43.77 -14.93 56.20
N VAL A 879 -45.02 -14.49 56.01
CA VAL A 879 -45.99 -15.11 55.09
C VAL A 879 -46.36 -14.11 54.01
N TYR A 880 -46.39 -14.53 52.74
CA TYR A 880 -46.68 -13.63 51.61
C TYR A 880 -48.15 -13.17 51.57
N GLY A 881 -49.08 -13.97 52.09
CA GLY A 881 -50.48 -13.57 52.26
C GLY A 881 -51.26 -13.44 50.95
N GLU A 882 -52.25 -12.56 50.92
CA GLU A 882 -53.20 -12.40 49.81
C GLU A 882 -52.63 -11.54 48.68
N GLU A 883 -53.01 -11.84 47.45
CA GLU A 883 -52.70 -11.01 46.29
C GLU A 883 -53.51 -9.70 46.36
N VAL A 884 -52.80 -8.57 46.28
CA VAL A 884 -53.41 -7.24 46.28
C VAL A 884 -53.77 -6.83 44.86
N GLN A 885 -52.79 -6.93 43.96
CA GLN A 885 -52.92 -6.48 42.57
C GLN A 885 -51.81 -7.10 41.72
N SER A 886 -52.14 -7.43 40.48
CA SER A 886 -51.15 -7.69 39.43
C SER A 886 -51.08 -6.51 38.46
N VAL A 887 -49.85 -6.09 38.15
CA VAL A 887 -49.54 -5.03 37.17
C VAL A 887 -48.68 -5.64 36.06
N GLN A 888 -49.13 -5.51 34.81
CA GLN A 888 -48.42 -6.05 33.65
C GLN A 888 -47.81 -4.91 32.84
N GLN A 889 -46.61 -5.12 32.29
CA GLN A 889 -46.12 -4.24 31.25
C GLN A 889 -46.97 -4.44 30.00
N SER A 890 -47.61 -3.38 29.50
CA SER A 890 -48.32 -3.44 28.23
C SER A 890 -47.31 -3.49 27.08
N VAL A 891 -47.23 -4.62 26.39
CA VAL A 891 -46.57 -4.72 25.09
C VAL A 891 -47.63 -4.48 24.02
N TYR A 892 -47.90 -3.23 23.63
CA TYR A 892 -48.34 -2.85 22.27
C TYR A 892 -48.40 -1.32 22.12
N GLN A 893 -47.61 -0.82 21.16
CA GLN A 893 -47.77 0.50 20.56
C GLN A 893 -49.13 0.60 19.86
N SER A 894 -49.85 1.69 20.12
CA SER A 894 -50.68 2.34 19.10
C SER A 894 -50.49 3.85 19.18
N VAL A 895 -50.49 4.46 18.01
CA VAL A 895 -50.36 5.89 17.77
C VAL A 895 -51.56 6.60 18.43
N TYR A 896 -51.28 7.61 19.26
CA TYR A 896 -52.18 8.45 20.07
C TYR A 896 -52.40 8.05 21.55
N GLN A 897 -51.76 8.85 22.42
CA GLN A 897 -51.90 8.97 23.89
C GLN A 897 -51.42 7.79 24.75
N SER A 898 -50.14 7.81 25.14
CA SER A 898 -49.62 7.08 26.29
C SER A 898 -49.69 7.94 27.56
N VAL A 899 -50.66 7.65 28.43
CA VAL A 899 -50.51 7.92 29.87
C VAL A 899 -49.68 6.76 30.42
N TYR A 900 -48.40 7.00 30.70
CA TYR A 900 -47.56 6.01 31.37
C TYR A 900 -48.09 5.77 32.79
N GLN A 901 -48.87 4.71 33.00
CA GLN A 901 -48.97 4.12 34.34
C GLN A 901 -47.67 3.35 34.57
N SER A 902 -46.79 3.87 35.42
CA SER A 902 -45.60 3.13 35.81
C SER A 902 -46.01 1.87 36.59
N VAL A 903 -45.61 0.71 36.11
CA VAL A 903 -45.82 -0.60 36.75
C VAL A 903 -44.90 -0.85 37.93
N TYR A 904 -44.12 0.16 38.35
CA TYR A 904 -43.09 0.06 39.38
C TYR A 904 -43.51 0.71 40.69
N HIS A 905 -44.74 1.20 40.78
CA HIS A 905 -45.29 1.77 42.00
C HIS A 905 -46.75 1.37 42.18
N TYR A 906 -47.16 1.12 43.42
CA TYR A 906 -48.55 0.83 43.75
C TYR A 906 -48.90 1.32 45.16
N THR A 907 -50.04 1.99 45.30
CA THR A 907 -50.58 2.37 46.62
C THR A 907 -51.61 1.35 47.07
N VAL A 908 -51.27 0.56 48.08
CA VAL A 908 -52.21 -0.36 48.73
C VAL A 908 -53.14 0.46 49.61
N THR A 909 -54.45 0.35 49.39
CA THR A 909 -55.48 1.09 50.11
C THR A 909 -56.43 0.14 50.86
N GLY A 910 -57.28 0.67 51.74
CA GLY A 910 -58.22 -0.14 52.54
C GLY A 910 -57.57 -0.86 53.72
N LEU A 911 -56.38 -0.41 54.14
CA LEU A 911 -55.65 -0.95 55.27
C LEU A 911 -56.19 -0.40 56.59
N SER A 912 -56.06 -1.15 57.68
CA SER A 912 -56.43 -0.65 59.02
C SER A 912 -55.28 0.12 59.65
N ASN A 913 -55.53 1.37 60.04
CA ASN A 913 -54.52 2.16 60.75
C ASN A 913 -54.09 1.49 62.06
N GLY A 914 -52.79 1.57 62.36
CA GLY A 914 -52.20 0.94 63.55
C GLY A 914 -51.92 -0.55 63.43
N THR A 915 -52.30 -1.20 62.33
CA THR A 915 -51.95 -2.60 62.04
C THR A 915 -50.68 -2.66 61.19
N THR A 916 -49.71 -3.50 61.56
CA THR A 916 -48.52 -3.76 60.73
C THR A 916 -48.87 -4.69 59.57
N TYR A 917 -48.59 -4.24 58.36
CA TYR A 917 -48.69 -5.04 57.13
C TYR A 917 -47.29 -5.34 56.58
N TYR A 918 -47.14 -6.52 55.98
CA TYR A 918 -45.94 -7.00 55.30
C TYR A 918 -46.25 -7.14 53.81
N PHE A 919 -45.36 -6.65 52.96
CA PHE A 919 -45.53 -6.62 51.50
C PHE A 919 -44.36 -7.32 50.81
N THR A 920 -44.66 -8.05 49.73
CA THR A 920 -43.67 -8.57 48.77
C THR A 920 -44.18 -8.37 47.35
N VAL A 921 -43.25 -8.27 46.40
CA VAL A 921 -43.56 -8.16 44.97
C VAL A 921 -42.94 -9.36 44.24
N LYS A 922 -43.77 -10.07 43.48
CA LYS A 922 -43.35 -11.20 42.64
C LYS A 922 -43.19 -10.73 41.19
N ALA A 923 -41.97 -10.73 40.67
CA ALA A 923 -41.71 -10.63 39.24
C ALA A 923 -42.09 -11.94 38.54
N THR A 924 -42.75 -11.84 37.38
CA THR A 924 -43.11 -12.98 36.52
C THR A 924 -42.40 -12.83 35.18
N GLY A 925 -41.68 -13.87 34.74
CA GLY A 925 -41.00 -13.91 33.45
C GLY A 925 -41.91 -14.37 32.31
N ALA A 926 -41.50 -14.13 31.06
CA ALA A 926 -42.23 -14.60 29.86
C ALA A 926 -42.32 -16.13 29.76
N ASP A 927 -41.39 -16.84 30.39
CA ASP A 927 -41.33 -18.30 30.51
C ASP A 927 -42.14 -18.87 31.70
N GLY A 928 -42.83 -18.01 32.45
CA GLY A 928 -43.60 -18.38 33.63
C GLY A 928 -42.76 -18.61 34.90
N LYS A 929 -41.43 -18.39 34.86
CA LYS A 929 -40.61 -18.37 36.08
C LYS A 929 -41.02 -17.18 36.96
N ASN A 930 -40.80 -17.29 38.27
CA ASN A 930 -41.16 -16.27 39.26
C ASN A 930 -39.98 -15.96 40.17
N SER A 931 -39.81 -14.69 40.53
CA SER A 931 -38.85 -14.25 41.54
C SER A 931 -39.50 -13.26 42.51
N TYR A 932 -39.25 -13.42 43.81
CA TYR A 932 -39.90 -12.63 44.87
C TYR A 932 -38.92 -11.62 45.47
N SER A 933 -39.37 -10.38 45.66
CA SER A 933 -38.63 -9.38 46.41
C SER A 933 -38.43 -9.82 47.86
N HIS A 934 -37.49 -9.16 48.54
CA HIS A 934 -37.49 -9.13 49.99
C HIS A 934 -38.81 -8.55 50.53
N VAL A 935 -39.15 -8.89 51.78
CA VAL A 935 -40.36 -8.41 52.45
C VAL A 935 -40.08 -7.05 53.10
N VAL A 936 -40.99 -6.09 52.90
CA VAL A 936 -41.01 -4.81 53.63
C VAL A 936 -42.24 -4.75 54.53
N SER A 937 -42.19 -3.94 55.59
CA SER A 937 -43.35 -3.76 56.49
C SER A 937 -43.69 -2.30 56.71
N ALA A 938 -44.97 -1.97 56.83
CA ALA A 938 -45.45 -0.63 57.12
C ALA A 938 -46.69 -0.64 58.02
N VAL A 939 -46.90 0.45 58.76
CA VAL A 939 -48.08 0.67 59.62
C VAL A 939 -48.81 1.91 59.08
N PRO A 940 -50.01 1.77 58.46
CA PRO A 940 -50.82 2.92 58.07
C PRO A 940 -51.21 3.75 59.30
N ILE A 941 -51.30 5.06 59.12
CA ILE A 941 -51.53 6.02 60.21
C ILE A 941 -52.72 6.92 59.88
N SER A 942 -53.58 7.16 60.86
CA SER A 942 -54.72 8.07 60.68
C SER A 942 -54.23 9.50 60.42
N ALA A 943 -54.90 10.22 59.52
CA ALA A 943 -54.56 11.60 59.21
C ALA A 943 -54.70 12.48 60.46
N VAL A 944 -53.58 12.98 60.99
CA VAL A 944 -53.58 13.94 62.09
C VAL A 944 -53.92 15.32 61.52
N GLY A 945 -55.14 15.79 61.74
CA GLY A 945 -55.59 17.11 61.34
C GLY A 945 -54.84 18.22 62.08
N TYR A 946 -54.00 18.97 61.36
CA TYR A 946 -53.48 20.24 61.84
C TYR A 946 -54.39 21.39 61.38
N VAL A 947 -54.98 22.08 62.35
CA VAL A 947 -55.77 23.30 62.18
C VAL A 947 -54.80 24.47 61.97
N PHE A 948 -54.88 25.16 60.83
CA PHE A 948 -54.15 26.42 60.61
C PHE A 948 -54.96 27.61 61.13
N ALA A 949 -54.36 28.43 61.99
CA ALA A 949 -54.83 29.78 62.29
C ALA A 949 -54.30 30.76 61.22
N PRO A 950 -55.05 31.82 60.85
CA PRO A 950 -54.81 32.59 59.62
C PRO A 950 -53.79 33.73 59.81
N PRO A 951 -53.02 34.11 58.77
CA PRO A 951 -52.48 35.46 58.62
C PRO A 951 -53.51 36.41 57.98
N PRO A 952 -53.37 37.74 58.14
CA PRO A 952 -54.41 38.70 57.78
C PRO A 952 -54.54 38.95 56.26
N GLN A 953 -55.76 39.31 55.88
CA GLN A 953 -56.20 39.73 54.55
C GLN A 953 -55.43 40.93 53.98
N GLY A 954 -55.30 40.93 52.65
CA GLY A 954 -55.09 42.12 51.82
C GLY A 954 -55.45 41.85 50.35
N THR A 955 -56.75 41.99 50.03
CA THR A 955 -57.37 42.56 48.79
C THR A 955 -56.79 42.16 47.41
N ASP A 956 -57.53 41.79 46.36
CA ASP A 956 -58.92 42.08 45.98
C ASP A 956 -59.35 41.20 44.78
N SER A 957 -60.67 41.03 44.66
CA SER A 957 -61.54 40.73 43.49
C SER A 957 -61.25 39.51 42.58
N ASP A 958 -62.14 38.50 42.50
CA ASP A 958 -63.34 38.39 41.61
C ASP A 958 -62.93 38.33 40.12
N THR A 959 -63.35 37.42 39.22
CA THR A 959 -64.44 36.44 39.04
C THR A 959 -63.98 35.50 37.90
N ASP A 960 -64.15 34.19 38.00
CA ASP A 960 -65.19 33.36 37.32
C ASP A 960 -65.05 33.15 35.78
N GLU A 961 -65.41 31.93 35.39
CA GLU A 961 -65.81 31.43 34.07
C GLU A 961 -64.79 31.02 32.97
N THR A 962 -64.73 29.69 32.80
CA THR A 962 -64.98 28.90 31.56
C THR A 962 -64.10 29.00 30.32
N ASP A 963 -63.60 27.80 29.97
CA ASP A 963 -63.83 27.07 28.70
C ASP A 963 -63.12 27.48 27.38
N SER A 964 -62.69 26.39 26.75
CA SER A 964 -62.51 26.08 25.33
C SER A 964 -61.63 26.94 24.42
N ARG A 965 -60.57 26.26 23.94
CA ARG A 965 -60.09 26.11 22.55
C ARG A 965 -60.23 27.32 21.62
N LYS A 966 -59.12 27.65 20.95
CA LYS A 966 -58.99 27.55 19.47
C LYS A 966 -57.59 27.92 18.99
N ASP A 967 -56.89 26.90 18.47
CA ASP A 967 -56.61 26.76 17.04
C ASP A 967 -56.01 27.96 16.27
N ILE A 968 -54.80 27.69 15.74
CA ILE A 968 -54.48 27.48 14.31
C ILE A 968 -53.32 28.31 13.74
N HIS A 969 -52.32 27.56 13.23
CA HIS A 969 -51.37 27.76 12.12
C HIS A 969 -50.77 29.17 11.86
N SER A 970 -49.47 29.34 11.65
CA SER A 970 -48.63 28.68 10.64
C SER A 970 -47.18 29.22 10.65
N LEU A 971 -46.25 28.36 10.20
CA LEU A 971 -45.04 28.60 9.41
C LEU A 971 -43.74 29.19 10.02
N THR A 972 -42.68 28.44 9.66
CA THR A 972 -41.24 28.74 9.45
C THR A 972 -40.30 28.86 10.64
N VAL A 973 -39.36 27.92 10.70
CA VAL A 973 -38.13 27.93 11.50
C VAL A 973 -36.97 28.12 10.51
N ASP A 974 -36.12 29.12 10.78
CA ASP A 974 -34.77 29.24 10.21
C ASP A 974 -33.79 28.54 11.19
N GLU A 975 -32.93 27.69 10.64
CA GLU A 975 -31.86 26.99 11.36
C GLU A 975 -30.66 27.93 11.54
N GLU A 976 -30.41 28.46 12.74
CA GLU A 976 -29.03 28.89 13.08
C GLU A 976 -28.68 29.01 14.57
N GLU A 977 -29.37 28.32 15.49
CA GLU A 977 -29.02 28.42 16.92
C GLU A 977 -29.19 27.13 17.74
N ALA A 978 -28.72 25.99 17.22
CA ALA A 978 -28.75 24.72 17.96
C ALA A 978 -27.49 23.84 17.85
N VAL A 979 -26.30 24.40 17.62
CA VAL A 979 -25.04 23.64 17.59
C VAL A 979 -24.00 24.09 18.63
N ALA A 980 -24.30 25.10 19.46
CA ALA A 980 -23.33 25.59 20.47
C ALA A 980 -23.35 24.84 21.82
N VAL A 981 -24.24 23.86 22.05
CA VAL A 981 -24.45 23.27 23.40
C VAL A 981 -24.03 21.79 23.51
N LEU A 982 -23.53 21.15 22.44
CA LEU A 982 -23.18 19.71 22.46
C LEU A 982 -21.69 19.39 22.35
N ARG A 983 -20.78 20.33 22.67
CA ARG A 983 -19.32 20.09 22.64
C ARG A 983 -18.60 19.98 23.98
N ASP A 984 -19.28 20.08 25.13
CA ASP A 984 -18.59 20.17 26.44
C ASP A 984 -18.88 19.02 27.44
N ALA A 985 -19.50 17.91 26.99
CA ALA A 985 -19.91 16.82 27.89
C ALA A 985 -19.47 15.42 27.44
N ALA A 986 -18.31 15.30 26.78
CA ALA A 986 -17.70 14.02 26.41
C ALA A 986 -16.30 13.81 27.03
N ASN A 987 -15.98 14.51 28.13
CA ASN A 987 -14.74 14.33 28.90
C ASN A 987 -15.04 14.11 30.39
N GLN A 988 -15.54 12.91 30.72
CA GLN A 988 -15.57 12.25 32.03
C GLN A 988 -16.33 10.91 31.84
N ALA A 989 -15.83 9.70 32.06
CA ALA A 989 -14.76 9.22 32.91
C ALA A 989 -14.37 7.76 32.54
N LEU A 990 -13.10 7.36 32.75
CA LEU A 990 -12.71 6.16 33.52
C LEU A 990 -11.18 6.04 33.61
N VAL A 991 -10.59 6.28 34.79
CA VAL A 991 -9.39 5.57 35.26
C VAL A 991 -9.54 5.32 36.76
N LEU A 992 -9.45 4.05 37.13
CA LEU A 992 -9.34 3.56 38.50
C LEU A 992 -7.95 3.87 39.06
N ASP A 993 -7.94 4.46 40.25
CA ASP A 993 -6.79 4.63 41.13
C ASP A 993 -6.72 3.44 42.10
N LEU A 994 -5.52 2.87 42.26
CA LEU A 994 -5.15 1.98 43.34
C LEU A 994 -3.87 2.52 43.98
N SER A 995 -3.98 3.54 44.83
CA SER A 995 -3.05 3.69 45.96
C SER A 995 -3.54 4.67 47.03
N GLY A 996 -3.66 4.16 48.27
CA GLY A 996 -3.36 4.95 49.45
C GLY A 996 -4.50 5.18 50.45
N LEU A 997 -4.65 4.23 51.39
CA LEU A 997 -4.94 4.61 52.77
C LEU A 997 -3.61 4.63 53.53
N GLY A 998 -3.16 5.81 53.91
CA GLY A 998 -2.01 6.03 54.77
C GLY A 998 -2.01 7.46 55.27
N GLY A 999 -2.54 7.64 56.49
CA GLY A 999 -2.93 8.92 57.04
C GLY A 999 -1.80 9.88 57.45
N GLU A 1000 -2.26 11.12 57.64
CA GLU A 1000 -1.81 12.18 58.55
C GLU A 1000 -0.39 12.13 59.16
N ALA A 1001 0.40 13.16 58.82
CA ALA A 1001 1.06 14.12 59.74
C ALA A 1001 1.98 15.02 58.87
N GLY A 1002 2.03 16.34 59.00
CA GLY A 1002 2.20 17.07 60.24
C GLY A 1002 3.70 17.34 60.47
N ARG A 1003 4.19 18.46 59.90
CA ARG A 1003 5.38 19.27 60.22
C ARG A 1003 6.45 18.67 61.16
N GLN A 1004 7.72 18.76 60.75
CA GLN A 1004 8.73 19.75 61.18
C GLN A 1004 10.17 19.16 61.26
N ILE A 1005 11.16 20.02 60.91
CA ILE A 1005 12.59 20.04 61.28
C ILE A 1005 13.62 19.18 60.51
N GLY A 1006 14.45 19.92 59.76
CA GLY A 1006 15.88 19.82 59.42
C GLY A 1006 16.79 18.68 59.87
N GLY A 1007 17.80 18.42 59.03
CA GLY A 1007 19.06 17.77 59.45
C GLY A 1007 19.78 17.01 58.35
N ALA A 1008 20.95 17.50 57.96
CA ALA A 1008 21.85 16.92 56.97
C ALA A 1008 22.69 15.73 57.51
N ALA A 1009 23.06 14.78 56.62
CA ALA A 1009 24.36 14.06 56.51
C ALA A 1009 24.17 12.83 55.60
N ARG A 1010 24.77 12.77 54.41
CA ARG A 1010 26.13 12.29 54.05
C ARG A 1010 26.38 10.78 54.17
N SER A 1011 26.95 10.26 53.08
CA SER A 1011 27.86 9.10 52.94
C SER A 1011 27.19 7.71 52.91
N SER A 1012 27.60 6.70 52.12
CA SER A 1012 28.67 6.55 51.12
C SER A 1012 28.69 5.08 50.61
N HIS A 1013 29.51 4.83 49.58
CA HIS A 1013 30.06 3.53 49.13
C HIS A 1013 29.10 2.56 48.41
N SER A 1014 29.51 1.72 47.47
CA SER A 1014 30.59 1.68 46.45
C SER A 1014 30.43 0.34 45.72
N SER A 1015 30.91 0.28 44.47
CA SER A 1015 31.51 -0.87 43.79
C SER A 1015 30.69 -2.13 43.46
N GLY A 1016 30.77 -2.53 42.19
CA GLY A 1016 30.51 -3.90 41.73
C GLY A 1016 30.58 -4.04 40.20
N GLN A 1017 31.78 -4.28 39.66
CA GLN A 1017 32.06 -4.62 38.26
C GLN A 1017 31.40 -5.94 37.81
N GLY A 1018 31.26 -6.13 36.50
CA GLY A 1018 31.27 -7.47 35.91
C GLY A 1018 30.64 -7.57 34.52
N SER A 1019 31.49 -7.54 33.50
CA SER A 1019 31.25 -7.93 32.11
C SER A 1019 30.60 -9.32 31.93
N TRP A 1020 29.75 -9.47 30.91
CA TRP A 1020 29.91 -10.36 29.74
C TRP A 1020 29.03 -9.87 28.60
#